data_AF-A0A813T4E8-F1
#
_entry.id   AF-A0A813T4E8-F1
#
_cell.length_a   1.000
_cell.length_b   1.000
_cell.length_c   1.000
_cell.angle_alpha   90.00
_cell.angle_beta   90.00
_cell.angle_gamma   90.00
#
_symmetry.space_group_name_H-M   'P 1'
#
loop_
_entity.id
_entity.type
_entity.pdbx_description
1 polymer ?
#
loop_
_entity_poly.entity_id
_entity_poly.type
_entity_poly.pdbx_seq_one_letter_code
_entity_poly.pdbx_strand_id
1 'polypeptide(L)'
;MTSSSSNQLAQDFAFFIHHSTDSRTLTTPANIERTCSICLNLLTTFPSAREAIFDYFNSLISIGVHCFIQNVSLVASVSDLLITIESKLTSLAMQSNSWANILAHWSIDQLFDLTVRFANEANIKKCETLEDRIQLWTQCQAAMTLIKICSACILHDSTAADNALNKYLGASILSRPSFDWVTVSLTLRCGQTLISRLIQLSLQETNQSQIVHGVRRIYAVWSSLEVIAEQEPQIFSQVLMEQIQSLLISDDIQKHVSIISLIQMIFVVVTGPLCDIVYYSLYRSLNTLSLRRLCSSIRQTNTIDIEQLTNEFISGLMRIRTDAFQIIQFILSFIHDEISTDPDEIELTLRNCCKYVLQQLCHECHCKFRLHKDNQKPTIPILSALRTSFDHLLDLLNYTKSSEKIHLINDLCFNVALYNGDDTMIKYIQYIFTNKTSLDILQDIHLEFEYYHPNCLHDALNLIFEQNNSSKISICLENLLQLVLVDERPSLSNNHSIQSIIWSLIDHFSRLLSENCLHYDIILQIFLQLKCYEILPTYEQILQIASSFTDIHIKIIEDNENNLIENLLLWRDTLLNFIHFNNYDFHLFVIITLMDFLIPKLSPFDKVDDTNLTRRPIDNSGSLLEQNVNFNALNSNRVLSRSFRKTLTNDRFIKIPPEYIDQYTMLMTDVFNELIYNDNSQKQQLLICLVTTLIDNILPDSTVDVQFDDDQCKTPNERNLALIRRLDEQPLVWILLEIIATDNNAFQLCLPIIRCLLSALIVQWENVRGEDRATTYLKQLTLSTNLIILLKKARYLPLPLNEIYELFPFVTCYDCFTLLSNIWNYLKQNQQLLTTKLLTQQQTIIRDPLYFDPIRFVIQKNIANVGHIAEHFLHLQLQPTGSIAFISDDERKALTTFVIVGGGPTSIEFSGELHDFIVEDVAKWFPDVKTRVIVVESTDHILGTFDSKLTDYAMNILKSRSEITLKTNTHVKRVDENEVLLSNGEVIPCGLTVWSTGLSPTELTSTLSFLKEKRSGRIYTNDHLQVLIDDKTAINNIFALGDCATPIEHSIPATAQAAAQQAKYLAKRFNQKTFFLANSNEITNDKYPAFNFSNLGMLAYLGGYGGLADLKQTKISGFLSWLLWRSVYMTRLVSFKNRLLVAMFWFKSFVFGRDISRF
;
A
#
# COMPACT_ATOMS: atom_id res chain seq x y z
N MET A 1 -99.61 -49.67 -44.32
CA MET A 1 -99.74 -49.36 -45.76
C MET A 1 -101.21 -49.45 -46.12
N THR A 2 -101.84 -48.31 -46.43
CA THR A 2 -103.18 -48.22 -47.03
C THR A 2 -103.03 -48.22 -48.55
N SER A 3 -103.97 -48.81 -49.30
CA SER A 3 -103.88 -49.06 -50.75
C SER A 3 -103.68 -47.82 -51.64
N SER A 4 -103.87 -46.60 -51.12
CA SER A 4 -103.52 -45.34 -51.79
C SER A 4 -102.02 -45.00 -51.73
N SER A 5 -101.32 -45.43 -50.67
CA SER A 5 -99.89 -45.19 -50.49
C SER A 5 -99.00 -46.10 -51.34
N SER A 6 -99.44 -47.33 -51.66
CA SER A 6 -98.67 -48.29 -52.47
C SER A 6 -98.62 -47.90 -53.94
N ASN A 7 -99.69 -47.33 -54.50
CA ASN A 7 -99.70 -46.84 -55.87
C ASN A 7 -98.85 -45.59 -56.03
N GLN A 8 -98.86 -44.70 -55.03
CA GLN A 8 -98.02 -43.49 -55.05
C GLN A 8 -96.54 -43.85 -54.89
N LEU A 9 -96.19 -44.79 -54.00
CA LEU A 9 -94.83 -45.33 -53.88
C LEU A 9 -94.36 -46.05 -55.15
N ALA A 10 -95.21 -46.82 -55.83
CA ALA A 10 -94.87 -47.47 -57.10
C ALA A 10 -94.66 -46.45 -58.23
N GLN A 11 -95.44 -45.36 -58.25
CA GLN A 11 -95.28 -44.25 -59.20
C GLN A 11 -94.00 -43.45 -58.91
N ASP A 12 -93.72 -43.17 -57.63
CA ASP A 12 -92.50 -42.49 -57.19
C ASP A 12 -91.25 -43.32 -57.50
N PHE A 13 -91.31 -44.65 -57.29
CA PHE A 13 -90.22 -45.57 -57.62
C PHE A 13 -90.01 -45.75 -59.13
N ALA A 14 -91.09 -45.85 -59.92
CA ALA A 14 -91.01 -45.88 -61.37
C ALA A 14 -90.48 -44.55 -61.95
N PHE A 15 -90.86 -43.43 -61.35
CA PHE A 15 -90.35 -42.10 -61.72
C PHE A 15 -88.85 -41.99 -61.42
N PHE A 16 -88.40 -42.48 -60.27
CA PHE A 16 -86.99 -42.55 -59.90
C PHE A 16 -86.17 -43.43 -60.86
N ILE A 17 -86.63 -44.64 -61.20
CA ILE A 17 -85.91 -45.52 -62.14
C ILE A 17 -85.79 -44.88 -63.52
N HIS A 18 -86.86 -44.27 -64.04
CA HIS A 18 -86.82 -43.64 -65.36
C HIS A 18 -85.89 -42.42 -65.47
N HIS A 19 -85.72 -41.67 -64.38
CA HIS A 19 -84.94 -40.43 -64.38
C HIS A 19 -83.53 -40.57 -63.78
N SER A 20 -83.23 -41.68 -63.10
CA SER A 20 -81.90 -41.96 -62.54
C SER A 20 -80.93 -42.60 -63.54
N THR A 21 -81.41 -43.26 -64.60
CA THR A 21 -80.55 -44.00 -65.55
C THR A 21 -80.14 -43.20 -66.79
N ASP A 22 -80.83 -42.11 -67.13
CA ASP A 22 -80.60 -41.36 -68.37
C ASP A 22 -79.70 -40.13 -68.15
N SER A 23 -78.44 -40.21 -68.60
CA SER A 23 -77.45 -39.13 -68.47
C SER A 23 -77.81 -37.83 -69.23
N ARG A 24 -78.82 -37.86 -70.11
CA ARG A 24 -79.26 -36.72 -70.94
C ARG A 24 -80.44 -35.91 -70.36
N THR A 25 -81.15 -36.44 -69.36
CA THR A 25 -82.35 -35.81 -68.78
C THR A 25 -82.07 -34.93 -67.55
N LEU A 26 -80.79 -34.85 -67.13
CA LEU A 26 -80.27 -33.99 -66.06
C LEU A 26 -80.20 -32.49 -66.44
N THR A 27 -80.87 -32.06 -67.51
CA THR A 27 -80.74 -30.69 -68.05
C THR A 27 -81.91 -29.77 -67.73
N THR A 28 -83.03 -30.28 -67.18
CA THR A 28 -84.19 -29.46 -66.81
C THR A 28 -84.31 -29.29 -65.29
N PRO A 29 -84.26 -28.04 -64.76
CA PRO A 29 -84.28 -27.76 -63.32
C PRO A 29 -85.46 -28.40 -62.57
N ALA A 30 -86.64 -28.38 -63.18
CA ALA A 30 -87.88 -28.88 -62.59
C ALA A 30 -87.89 -30.42 -62.40
N ASN A 31 -87.18 -31.17 -63.24
CA ASN A 31 -87.11 -32.64 -63.11
C ASN A 31 -86.13 -33.06 -62.02
N ILE A 32 -85.05 -32.31 -61.83
CA ILE A 32 -84.06 -32.55 -60.77
C ILE A 32 -84.69 -32.31 -59.40
N GLU A 33 -85.45 -31.21 -59.24
CA GLU A 33 -86.16 -30.90 -57.98
C GLU A 33 -87.19 -31.97 -57.59
N ARG A 34 -87.96 -32.42 -58.59
CA ARG A 34 -88.97 -33.46 -58.39
C ARG A 34 -88.34 -34.82 -58.08
N THR A 35 -87.23 -35.16 -58.74
CA THR A 35 -86.51 -36.42 -58.47
C THR A 35 -85.82 -36.41 -57.11
N CYS A 36 -85.23 -35.29 -56.69
CA CYS A 36 -84.62 -35.15 -55.36
C CYS A 36 -85.63 -35.25 -54.21
N SER A 37 -86.80 -34.61 -54.33
CA SER A 37 -87.86 -34.71 -53.31
C SER A 37 -88.42 -36.14 -53.20
N ILE A 38 -88.54 -36.85 -54.33
CA ILE A 38 -88.89 -38.28 -54.35
C ILE A 38 -87.80 -39.15 -53.71
N CYS A 39 -86.51 -38.90 -54.01
CA CYS A 39 -85.39 -39.62 -53.41
C CYS A 39 -85.35 -39.50 -51.88
N LEU A 40 -85.58 -38.28 -51.36
CA LEU A 40 -85.61 -38.02 -49.91
C LEU A 40 -86.79 -38.71 -49.21
N ASN A 41 -87.94 -38.84 -49.89
CA ASN A 41 -89.10 -39.59 -49.40
C ASN A 41 -88.91 -41.11 -49.51
N LEU A 42 -88.20 -41.60 -50.53
CA LEU A 42 -87.89 -43.02 -50.70
C LEU A 42 -86.85 -43.51 -49.68
N LEU A 43 -85.88 -42.67 -49.28
CA LEU A 43 -84.89 -43.01 -48.26
C LEU A 43 -85.51 -43.34 -46.89
N THR A 44 -86.64 -42.71 -46.53
CA THR A 44 -87.35 -42.95 -45.27
C THR A 44 -88.36 -44.09 -45.35
N THR A 45 -88.84 -44.42 -46.55
CA THR A 45 -89.93 -45.39 -46.75
C THR A 45 -89.49 -46.73 -47.31
N PHE A 46 -88.34 -46.81 -48.01
CA PHE A 46 -87.87 -48.02 -48.66
C PHE A 46 -86.33 -48.21 -48.57
N PRO A 47 -85.82 -48.94 -47.57
CA PRO A 47 -84.39 -49.11 -47.31
C PRO A 47 -83.61 -49.80 -48.45
N SER A 48 -84.24 -50.66 -49.24
CA SER A 48 -83.57 -51.41 -50.31
C SER A 48 -83.18 -50.56 -51.52
N ALA A 49 -83.73 -49.34 -51.66
CA ALA A 49 -83.35 -48.39 -52.71
C ALA A 49 -82.17 -47.48 -52.33
N ARG A 50 -81.63 -47.63 -51.11
CA ARG A 50 -80.65 -46.73 -50.53
C ARG A 50 -79.38 -46.56 -51.34
N GLU A 51 -78.79 -47.65 -51.85
CA GLU A 51 -77.55 -47.59 -52.63
C GLU A 51 -77.76 -46.82 -53.93
N ALA A 52 -78.84 -47.13 -54.67
CA ALA A 52 -79.19 -46.42 -55.89
C ALA A 52 -79.47 -44.93 -55.66
N ILE A 53 -80.09 -44.57 -54.53
CA ILE A 53 -80.34 -43.16 -54.17
C ILE A 53 -79.03 -42.45 -53.80
N PHE A 54 -78.12 -43.12 -53.09
CA PHE A 54 -76.80 -42.58 -52.81
C PHE A 54 -75.97 -42.42 -54.09
N ASP A 55 -76.04 -43.34 -55.04
CA ASP A 55 -75.38 -43.18 -56.35
C ASP A 55 -75.93 -41.99 -57.13
N TYR A 56 -77.25 -41.77 -57.07
CA TYR A 56 -77.86 -40.57 -57.63
C TYR A 56 -77.36 -39.29 -56.95
N PHE A 57 -77.28 -39.25 -55.61
CA PHE A 57 -76.68 -38.13 -54.88
C PHE A 57 -75.19 -37.94 -55.20
N ASN A 58 -74.42 -39.01 -55.36
CA ASN A 58 -73.02 -38.96 -55.77
C ASN A 58 -72.87 -38.29 -57.14
N SER A 59 -73.75 -38.63 -58.09
CA SER A 59 -73.75 -38.04 -59.42
C SER A 59 -74.07 -36.53 -59.39
N LEU A 60 -75.05 -36.11 -58.58
CA LEU A 60 -75.40 -34.70 -58.40
C LEU A 60 -74.28 -33.90 -57.74
N ILE A 61 -73.64 -34.46 -56.72
CA ILE A 61 -72.52 -33.82 -56.02
C ILE A 61 -71.31 -33.72 -56.96
N SER A 62 -71.00 -34.77 -57.72
CA SER A 62 -69.93 -34.76 -58.72
C SER A 62 -70.15 -33.71 -59.81
N ILE A 63 -71.39 -33.51 -60.26
CA ILE A 63 -71.74 -32.43 -61.21
C ILE A 63 -71.51 -31.06 -60.56
N GLY A 64 -71.95 -30.88 -59.31
CA GLY A 64 -71.75 -29.63 -58.56
C GLY A 64 -70.27 -29.28 -58.37
N VAL A 65 -69.43 -30.27 -58.08
CA VAL A 65 -67.96 -30.10 -57.97
C VAL A 65 -67.33 -29.80 -59.32
N HIS A 66 -67.74 -30.50 -60.39
CA HIS A 66 -67.20 -30.28 -61.73
C HIS A 66 -67.52 -28.88 -62.28
N CYS A 67 -68.75 -28.39 -62.09
CA CYS A 67 -69.12 -27.03 -62.45
C CYS A 67 -68.30 -25.98 -61.68
N PHE A 68 -68.04 -26.22 -60.39
CA PHE A 68 -67.22 -25.34 -59.57
C PHE A 68 -65.75 -25.29 -60.06
N ILE A 69 -65.12 -26.44 -60.33
CA ILE A 69 -63.71 -26.48 -60.74
C ILE A 69 -63.51 -25.89 -62.15
N GLN A 70 -64.50 -26.03 -63.05
CA GLN A 70 -64.46 -25.44 -64.39
C GLN A 70 -64.91 -23.97 -64.46
N ASN A 71 -65.24 -23.33 -63.32
CA ASN A 71 -65.81 -21.97 -63.26
C ASN A 71 -67.07 -21.79 -64.13
N VAL A 72 -67.88 -22.83 -64.26
CA VAL A 72 -69.16 -22.78 -64.99
C VAL A 72 -70.26 -22.39 -64.01
N SER A 73 -71.09 -21.41 -64.36
CA SER A 73 -72.22 -20.97 -63.53
C SER A 73 -73.15 -22.15 -63.22
N LEU A 74 -73.19 -22.56 -61.95
CA LEU A 74 -74.17 -23.52 -61.46
C LEU A 74 -75.57 -22.97 -61.71
N VAL A 75 -76.48 -23.84 -62.16
CA VAL A 75 -77.89 -23.51 -62.21
C VAL A 75 -78.36 -23.32 -60.76
N ALA A 76 -78.98 -22.17 -60.44
CA ALA A 76 -79.42 -21.81 -59.09
C ALA A 76 -80.25 -22.91 -58.39
N SER A 77 -80.95 -23.75 -59.16
CA SER A 77 -81.72 -24.89 -58.63
C SER A 77 -80.85 -25.96 -57.96
N VAL A 78 -79.61 -26.19 -58.41
CA VAL A 78 -78.75 -27.26 -57.88
C VAL A 78 -78.16 -26.88 -56.52
N SER A 79 -77.82 -25.61 -56.30
CA SER A 79 -77.35 -25.13 -54.99
C SER A 79 -78.43 -25.22 -53.91
N ASP A 80 -79.67 -24.85 -54.24
CA ASP A 80 -80.80 -24.91 -53.31
C ASP A 80 -81.17 -26.36 -52.97
N LEU A 81 -81.02 -27.27 -53.94
CA LEU A 81 -81.19 -28.70 -53.72
C LEU A 81 -80.11 -29.31 -52.83
N LEU A 82 -78.85 -28.92 -52.96
CA LEU A 82 -77.78 -29.38 -52.08
C LEU A 82 -78.02 -28.98 -50.62
N ILE A 83 -78.56 -27.78 -50.37
CA ILE A 83 -78.95 -27.32 -49.03
C ILE A 83 -80.13 -28.15 -48.49
N THR A 84 -81.09 -28.48 -49.36
CA THR A 84 -82.24 -29.33 -49.00
C THR A 84 -81.81 -30.75 -48.65
N ILE A 85 -80.88 -31.33 -49.43
CA ILE A 85 -80.28 -32.65 -49.16
C ILE A 85 -79.50 -32.63 -47.84
N GLU A 86 -78.69 -31.60 -47.61
CA GLU A 86 -77.92 -31.41 -46.37
C GLU A 86 -78.84 -31.39 -45.14
N SER A 87 -79.86 -30.52 -45.13
CA SER A 87 -80.78 -30.39 -43.99
C SER A 87 -81.57 -31.66 -43.70
N LYS A 88 -81.97 -32.42 -44.74
CA LYS A 88 -82.74 -33.65 -44.56
C LYS A 88 -81.87 -34.83 -44.11
N LEU A 89 -80.69 -35.00 -44.69
CA LEU A 89 -79.75 -36.07 -44.29
C LEU A 89 -79.18 -35.85 -42.89
N THR A 90 -78.88 -34.60 -42.52
CA THR A 90 -78.49 -34.26 -41.14
C THR A 90 -79.61 -34.55 -40.14
N SER A 91 -80.87 -34.25 -40.48
CA SER A 91 -82.01 -34.63 -39.64
C SER A 91 -82.17 -36.15 -39.46
N LEU A 92 -81.79 -36.96 -40.47
CA LEU A 92 -81.82 -38.43 -40.40
C LEU A 92 -80.66 -38.99 -39.58
N ALA A 93 -79.47 -38.38 -39.68
CA ALA A 93 -78.32 -38.73 -38.84
C ALA A 93 -78.64 -38.54 -37.35
N MET A 94 -79.38 -37.48 -37.00
CA MET A 94 -79.80 -37.17 -35.63
C MET A 94 -80.90 -38.11 -35.09
N GLN A 95 -81.58 -38.88 -35.95
CA GLN A 95 -82.67 -39.77 -35.54
C GLN A 95 -82.19 -41.15 -35.08
N SER A 96 -81.03 -41.63 -35.53
CA SER A 96 -80.49 -42.94 -35.11
C SER A 96 -79.00 -43.12 -35.38
N ASN A 97 -78.32 -43.86 -34.50
CA ASN A 97 -76.87 -44.08 -34.57
C ASN A 97 -76.45 -44.96 -35.76
N SER A 98 -77.34 -45.80 -36.28
CA SER A 98 -77.09 -46.59 -37.50
C SER A 98 -77.07 -45.72 -38.75
N TRP A 99 -77.95 -44.72 -38.84
CA TRP A 99 -77.92 -43.73 -39.93
C TRP A 99 -76.70 -42.81 -39.82
N ALA A 100 -76.33 -42.37 -38.62
CA ALA A 100 -75.11 -41.58 -38.40
C ALA A 100 -73.83 -42.32 -38.87
N ASN A 101 -73.67 -43.60 -38.52
CA ASN A 101 -72.53 -44.42 -38.96
C ASN A 101 -72.44 -44.51 -40.48
N ILE A 102 -73.55 -44.82 -41.14
CA ILE A 102 -73.55 -45.08 -42.58
C ILE A 102 -73.43 -43.77 -43.37
N LEU A 103 -74.05 -42.68 -42.92
CA LEU A 103 -73.90 -41.36 -43.55
C LEU A 103 -72.48 -40.82 -43.39
N ALA A 104 -71.81 -41.07 -42.26
CA ALA A 104 -70.40 -40.73 -42.07
C ALA A 104 -69.48 -41.56 -42.97
N HIS A 105 -69.75 -42.87 -43.12
CA HIS A 105 -68.98 -43.73 -44.03
C HIS A 105 -69.15 -43.31 -45.49
N TRP A 106 -70.38 -43.01 -45.89
CA TRP A 106 -70.70 -42.56 -47.25
C TRP A 106 -70.07 -41.19 -47.55
N SER A 107 -70.18 -40.22 -46.62
CA SER A 107 -69.62 -38.89 -46.86
C SER A 107 -68.10 -38.89 -46.97
N ILE A 108 -67.40 -39.69 -46.16
CA ILE A 108 -65.93 -39.83 -46.24
C ILE A 108 -65.51 -40.53 -47.54
N ASP A 109 -66.19 -41.60 -47.95
CA ASP A 109 -65.89 -42.30 -49.21
C ASP A 109 -66.08 -41.38 -50.42
N GLN A 110 -67.14 -40.57 -50.43
CA GLN A 110 -67.40 -39.63 -51.51
C GLN A 110 -66.41 -38.46 -51.50
N LEU A 111 -66.06 -37.92 -50.33
CA LEU A 111 -65.00 -36.91 -50.25
C LEU A 111 -63.66 -37.47 -50.76
N PHE A 112 -63.33 -38.73 -50.42
CA PHE A 112 -62.12 -39.39 -50.90
C PHE A 112 -62.14 -39.59 -52.42
N ASP A 113 -63.23 -40.11 -52.97
CA ASP A 113 -63.36 -40.34 -54.41
C ASP A 113 -63.35 -39.02 -55.20
N LEU A 114 -64.03 -37.98 -54.73
CA LEU A 114 -64.02 -36.65 -55.36
C LEU A 114 -62.61 -36.04 -55.35
N THR A 115 -61.92 -36.08 -54.20
CA THR A 115 -60.57 -35.52 -54.09
C THR A 115 -59.58 -36.26 -54.98
N VAL A 116 -59.67 -37.59 -55.07
CA VAL A 116 -58.80 -38.39 -55.95
C VAL A 116 -59.11 -38.15 -57.44
N ARG A 117 -60.39 -38.13 -57.82
CA ARG A 117 -60.81 -37.90 -59.22
C ARG A 117 -60.39 -36.52 -59.74
N PHE A 118 -60.52 -35.49 -58.90
CA PHE A 118 -60.25 -34.10 -59.28
C PHE A 118 -58.83 -33.63 -58.94
N ALA A 119 -58.02 -34.41 -58.20
CA ALA A 119 -56.64 -34.06 -57.82
C ALA A 119 -55.73 -33.69 -59.00
N ASN A 120 -55.97 -34.26 -60.19
CA ASN A 120 -55.11 -34.09 -61.36
C ASN A 120 -55.55 -32.96 -62.31
N GLU A 121 -56.64 -32.25 -62.01
CA GLU A 121 -57.15 -31.16 -62.86
C GLU A 121 -56.31 -29.87 -62.74
N ALA A 122 -56.25 -29.11 -63.85
CA ALA A 122 -55.29 -28.01 -64.03
C ALA A 122 -55.44 -26.84 -63.04
N ASN A 123 -56.64 -26.60 -62.50
CA ASN A 123 -56.89 -25.54 -61.51
C ASN A 123 -56.41 -25.92 -60.10
N ILE A 124 -56.42 -27.22 -59.76
CA ILE A 124 -55.97 -27.72 -58.45
C ILE A 124 -54.45 -27.85 -58.42
N LYS A 125 -53.79 -28.11 -59.56
CA LYS A 125 -52.32 -28.09 -59.69
C LYS A 125 -51.67 -26.73 -59.45
N LYS A 126 -52.42 -25.63 -59.53
CA LYS A 126 -51.90 -24.26 -59.27
C LYS A 126 -51.79 -23.92 -57.79
N CYS A 127 -52.44 -24.70 -56.91
CA CYS A 127 -52.37 -24.50 -55.46
C CYS A 127 -51.12 -25.21 -54.91
N GLU A 128 -50.03 -24.48 -54.74
CA GLU A 128 -48.79 -25.04 -54.17
C GLU A 128 -48.94 -25.31 -52.67
N THR A 129 -49.61 -24.41 -51.95
CA THR A 129 -49.77 -24.51 -50.49
C THR A 129 -51.03 -25.27 -50.07
N LEU A 130 -51.06 -25.72 -48.81
CA LEU A 130 -52.23 -26.33 -48.19
C LEU A 130 -53.36 -25.30 -47.94
N GLU A 131 -53.00 -24.05 -47.63
CA GLU A 131 -53.95 -22.95 -47.41
C GLU A 131 -54.75 -22.63 -48.68
N ASP A 132 -54.07 -22.55 -49.84
CA ASP A 132 -54.73 -22.32 -51.13
C ASP A 132 -55.76 -23.41 -51.45
N ARG A 133 -55.45 -24.67 -51.09
CA ARG A 133 -56.35 -25.81 -51.28
C ARG A 133 -57.55 -25.74 -50.34
N ILE A 134 -57.34 -25.39 -49.07
CA ILE A 134 -58.43 -25.20 -48.11
C ILE A 134 -59.36 -24.07 -48.59
N GLN A 135 -58.81 -22.94 -49.03
CA GLN A 135 -59.61 -21.81 -49.52
C GLN A 135 -60.43 -22.19 -50.77
N LEU A 136 -59.85 -22.95 -51.69
CA LEU A 136 -60.55 -23.41 -52.90
C LEU A 136 -61.70 -24.36 -52.56
N TRP A 137 -61.47 -25.38 -51.75
CA TRP A 137 -62.49 -26.39 -51.45
C TRP A 137 -63.58 -25.89 -50.50
N THR A 138 -63.26 -24.96 -49.59
CA THR A 138 -64.28 -24.34 -48.70
C THR A 138 -65.27 -23.46 -49.47
N GLN A 139 -64.89 -22.93 -50.63
CA GLN A 139 -65.80 -22.20 -51.53
C GLN A 139 -66.71 -23.15 -52.34
N CYS A 140 -66.41 -24.44 -52.41
CA CYS A 140 -67.21 -25.42 -53.13
C CYS A 140 -68.40 -25.89 -52.27
N GLN A 141 -69.60 -25.38 -52.56
CA GLN A 141 -70.82 -25.74 -51.82
C GLN A 141 -71.08 -27.26 -51.79
N ALA A 142 -70.83 -27.98 -52.90
CA ALA A 142 -71.07 -29.42 -53.00
C ALA A 142 -70.12 -30.28 -52.16
N ALA A 143 -68.86 -29.87 -52.03
CA ALA A 143 -67.91 -30.53 -51.13
C ALA A 143 -68.21 -30.19 -49.66
N MET A 144 -68.63 -28.95 -49.41
CA MET A 144 -68.98 -28.49 -48.07
C MET A 144 -70.25 -29.14 -47.52
N THR A 145 -71.25 -29.49 -48.34
CA THR A 145 -72.44 -30.24 -47.86
C THR A 145 -72.07 -31.61 -47.29
N LEU A 146 -71.14 -32.34 -47.94
CA LEU A 146 -70.61 -33.61 -47.44
C LEU A 146 -69.87 -33.42 -46.11
N ILE A 147 -69.06 -32.36 -45.99
CA ILE A 147 -68.39 -32.01 -44.73
C ILE A 147 -69.40 -31.66 -43.63
N LYS A 148 -70.47 -30.92 -43.95
CA LYS A 148 -71.51 -30.58 -42.96
C LYS A 148 -72.20 -31.85 -42.45
N ILE A 149 -72.58 -32.76 -43.35
CA ILE A 149 -73.19 -34.06 -42.99
C ILE A 149 -72.23 -34.89 -42.13
N CYS A 150 -70.96 -34.99 -42.53
CA CYS A 150 -69.94 -35.72 -41.77
C CYS A 150 -69.73 -35.13 -40.37
N SER A 151 -69.62 -33.80 -40.26
CA SER A 151 -69.44 -33.11 -38.97
C SER A 151 -70.63 -33.30 -38.04
N ALA A 152 -71.86 -33.25 -38.55
CA ALA A 152 -73.06 -33.51 -37.79
C ALA A 152 -73.13 -34.96 -37.26
N CYS A 153 -72.60 -35.93 -38.02
CA CYS A 153 -72.54 -37.32 -37.58
C CYS A 153 -71.49 -37.54 -36.48
N ILE A 154 -70.31 -36.90 -36.59
CA ILE A 154 -69.22 -37.01 -35.61
C ILE A 154 -69.62 -36.40 -34.26
N LEU A 155 -70.38 -35.30 -34.28
CA LEU A 155 -70.85 -34.61 -33.07
C LEU A 155 -71.98 -35.34 -32.33
N HIS A 156 -72.73 -36.22 -33.01
CA HIS A 156 -73.93 -36.86 -32.45
C HIS A 156 -73.63 -38.06 -31.53
N ASP A 157 -72.69 -38.95 -31.89
CA ASP A 157 -72.34 -40.13 -31.07
C ASP A 157 -70.86 -40.53 -31.18
N SER A 158 -70.32 -41.02 -30.06
CA SER A 158 -68.93 -41.49 -29.89
C SER A 158 -68.59 -42.70 -30.75
N THR A 159 -69.43 -43.74 -30.74
CA THR A 159 -69.16 -44.99 -31.48
C THR A 159 -69.19 -44.78 -32.99
N ALA A 160 -70.08 -43.89 -33.46
CA ALA A 160 -70.17 -43.54 -34.87
C ALA A 160 -68.99 -42.68 -35.32
N ALA A 161 -68.49 -41.81 -34.45
CA ALA A 161 -67.29 -41.03 -34.69
C ALA A 161 -66.04 -41.91 -34.79
N ASP A 162 -65.85 -42.90 -33.91
CA ASP A 162 -64.64 -43.74 -33.92
C ASP A 162 -64.53 -44.59 -35.20
N ASN A 163 -65.65 -45.17 -35.65
CA ASN A 163 -65.67 -45.93 -36.91
C ASN A 163 -65.47 -45.02 -38.13
N ALA A 164 -66.07 -43.83 -38.12
CA ALA A 164 -65.86 -42.84 -39.19
C ALA A 164 -64.41 -42.33 -39.22
N LEU A 165 -63.81 -42.06 -38.06
CA LEU A 165 -62.43 -41.58 -37.92
C LEU A 165 -61.41 -42.65 -38.32
N ASN A 166 -61.64 -43.92 -37.99
CA ASN A 166 -60.78 -45.02 -38.46
C ASN A 166 -60.78 -45.15 -39.98
N LYS A 167 -61.95 -45.00 -40.61
CA LYS A 167 -62.06 -45.00 -42.07
C LYS A 167 -61.43 -43.77 -42.71
N TYR A 168 -61.60 -42.61 -42.07
CA TYR A 168 -60.94 -41.36 -42.44
C TYR A 168 -59.41 -41.47 -42.40
N LEU A 169 -58.83 -42.07 -41.34
CA LEU A 169 -57.39 -42.32 -41.23
C LEU A 169 -56.88 -43.28 -42.31
N GLY A 170 -57.68 -44.29 -42.67
CA GLY A 170 -57.36 -45.17 -43.81
C GLY A 170 -57.32 -44.41 -45.14
N ALA A 171 -58.26 -43.49 -45.35
CA ALA A 171 -58.33 -42.64 -46.54
C ALA A 171 -57.17 -41.62 -46.61
N SER A 172 -56.81 -40.97 -45.49
CA SER A 172 -55.73 -39.96 -45.46
C SER A 172 -54.35 -40.54 -45.75
N ILE A 173 -54.10 -41.79 -45.36
CA ILE A 173 -52.84 -42.49 -45.70
C ILE A 173 -52.71 -42.71 -47.21
N LEU A 174 -53.81 -42.96 -47.92
CA LEU A 174 -53.81 -43.38 -49.34
C LEU A 174 -53.75 -42.21 -50.33
N SER A 175 -54.25 -41.01 -49.98
CA SER A 175 -54.45 -39.90 -50.93
C SER A 175 -53.81 -38.57 -50.52
N ARG A 176 -52.73 -38.62 -49.74
CA ARG A 176 -51.92 -37.45 -49.42
C ARG A 176 -51.05 -36.97 -50.59
N PRO A 177 -50.89 -35.65 -50.80
CA PRO A 177 -51.34 -34.51 -49.99
C PRO A 177 -52.71 -33.92 -50.40
N SER A 178 -53.46 -34.56 -51.30
CA SER A 178 -54.72 -34.02 -51.85
C SER A 178 -55.91 -34.05 -50.88
N PHE A 179 -55.84 -34.85 -49.81
CA PHE A 179 -56.93 -35.06 -48.86
C PHE A 179 -56.80 -34.28 -47.53
N ASP A 180 -55.66 -33.61 -47.30
CA ASP A 180 -55.35 -32.93 -46.02
C ASP A 180 -56.30 -31.75 -45.71
N TRP A 181 -56.89 -31.12 -46.74
CA TRP A 181 -57.87 -30.03 -46.55
C TRP A 181 -59.15 -30.52 -45.85
N VAL A 182 -59.52 -31.80 -46.03
CA VAL A 182 -60.67 -32.42 -45.35
C VAL A 182 -60.40 -32.52 -43.86
N THR A 183 -59.16 -32.81 -43.45
CA THR A 183 -58.76 -32.82 -42.02
C THR A 183 -59.03 -31.47 -41.38
N VAL A 184 -58.49 -30.41 -42.00
CA VAL A 184 -58.55 -29.06 -41.45
C VAL A 184 -60.00 -28.57 -41.42
N SER A 185 -60.76 -28.82 -42.49
CA SER A 185 -62.17 -28.41 -42.59
C SER A 185 -63.08 -29.13 -41.60
N LEU A 186 -62.85 -30.42 -41.33
CA LEU A 186 -63.58 -31.16 -40.30
C LEU A 186 -63.19 -30.68 -38.89
N THR A 187 -61.91 -30.38 -38.67
CA THR A 187 -61.42 -29.93 -37.37
C THR A 187 -61.94 -28.54 -37.01
N LEU A 188 -61.96 -27.60 -37.96
CA LEU A 188 -62.55 -26.26 -37.79
C LEU A 188 -64.04 -26.30 -37.40
N ARG A 189 -64.75 -27.39 -37.72
CA ARG A 189 -66.19 -27.56 -37.44
C ARG A 189 -66.48 -28.40 -36.19
N CYS A 190 -65.66 -29.42 -35.92
CA CYS A 190 -65.85 -30.32 -34.78
C CYS A 190 -65.05 -29.88 -33.53
N GLY A 191 -64.09 -28.97 -33.69
CA GLY A 191 -63.28 -28.39 -32.62
C GLY A 191 -62.53 -29.43 -31.80
N GLN A 192 -62.59 -29.27 -30.47
CA GLN A 192 -61.92 -30.11 -29.47
C GLN A 192 -62.25 -31.60 -29.55
N THR A 193 -63.47 -31.96 -29.98
CA THR A 193 -63.93 -33.36 -29.97
C THR A 193 -63.22 -34.24 -30.98
N LEU A 194 -62.77 -33.66 -32.11
CA LEU A 194 -62.05 -34.39 -33.15
C LEU A 194 -60.56 -34.47 -32.83
N ILE A 195 -59.97 -33.41 -32.29
CA ILE A 195 -58.57 -33.39 -31.84
C ILE A 195 -58.36 -34.41 -30.72
N SER A 196 -59.22 -34.41 -29.69
CA SER A 196 -59.11 -35.34 -28.56
C SER A 196 -59.24 -36.80 -28.99
N ARG A 197 -60.21 -37.10 -29.88
CA ARG A 197 -60.44 -38.46 -30.39
C ARG A 197 -59.39 -38.93 -31.38
N LEU A 198 -58.86 -38.06 -32.23
CA LEU A 198 -57.72 -38.39 -33.12
C LEU A 198 -56.48 -38.75 -32.30
N ILE A 199 -56.18 -37.97 -31.26
CA ILE A 199 -55.09 -38.27 -30.32
C ILE A 199 -55.38 -39.59 -29.59
N GLN A 200 -56.59 -39.79 -29.07
CA GLN A 200 -56.95 -41.00 -28.34
C GLN A 200 -56.90 -42.28 -29.19
N LEU A 201 -57.44 -42.26 -30.42
CA LEU A 201 -57.39 -43.40 -31.36
C LEU A 201 -55.96 -43.72 -31.77
N SER A 202 -55.12 -42.69 -31.90
CA SER A 202 -53.71 -42.88 -32.22
C SER A 202 -52.92 -43.56 -31.10
N LEU A 203 -53.44 -43.53 -29.86
CA LEU A 203 -52.85 -44.12 -28.67
C LEU A 203 -53.43 -45.50 -28.30
N GLN A 204 -54.57 -45.90 -28.88
CA GLN A 204 -55.29 -47.14 -28.51
C GLN A 204 -54.75 -48.42 -29.16
N GLU A 205 -53.93 -48.35 -30.23
CA GLU A 205 -53.36 -49.54 -30.89
C GLU A 205 -51.91 -49.82 -30.42
N THR A 206 -51.75 -50.38 -29.23
CA THR A 206 -50.43 -50.65 -28.62
C THR A 206 -50.12 -52.15 -28.47
N ASN A 207 -49.99 -52.84 -29.61
CA ASN A 207 -49.20 -54.06 -29.70
C ASN A 207 -47.85 -53.75 -30.38
N GLN A 208 -46.75 -54.33 -29.87
CA GLN A 208 -45.36 -53.99 -30.27
C GLN A 208 -45.08 -54.04 -31.79
N SER A 209 -45.82 -54.84 -32.57
CA SER A 209 -45.69 -54.93 -34.03
C SER A 209 -46.45 -53.84 -34.81
N GLN A 210 -47.27 -53.02 -34.15
CA GLN A 210 -48.14 -52.00 -34.75
C GLN A 210 -47.77 -50.56 -34.36
N ILE A 211 -46.76 -50.34 -33.51
CA ILE A 211 -46.28 -48.99 -33.16
C ILE A 211 -45.89 -48.19 -34.42
N VAL A 212 -45.28 -48.85 -35.41
CA VAL A 212 -44.96 -48.25 -36.72
C VAL A 212 -46.22 -47.82 -37.49
N HIS A 213 -47.32 -48.57 -37.37
CA HIS A 213 -48.61 -48.21 -37.98
C HIS A 213 -49.28 -47.03 -37.26
N GLY A 214 -49.17 -46.94 -35.93
CA GLY A 214 -49.59 -45.79 -35.13
C GLY A 214 -48.79 -44.52 -35.48
N VAL A 215 -47.46 -44.62 -35.54
CA VAL A 215 -46.58 -43.50 -35.95
C VAL A 215 -46.90 -43.04 -37.37
N ARG A 216 -47.12 -43.97 -38.31
CA ARG A 216 -47.54 -43.64 -39.68
C ARG A 216 -48.92 -43.00 -39.75
N ARG A 217 -49.86 -43.37 -38.87
CA ARG A 217 -51.20 -42.75 -38.76
C ARG A 217 -51.16 -41.36 -38.13
N ILE A 218 -50.26 -41.08 -37.20
CA ILE A 218 -50.09 -39.73 -36.63
C ILE A 218 -49.30 -38.86 -37.60
N TYR A 219 -48.23 -39.37 -38.19
CA TYR A 219 -47.55 -38.73 -39.32
C TYR A 219 -48.57 -38.42 -40.43
N ALA A 220 -49.51 -39.36 -40.64
CA ALA A 220 -50.85 -39.31 -41.28
C ALA A 220 -51.63 -37.98 -41.21
N VAL A 221 -51.52 -37.32 -40.08
CA VAL A 221 -52.35 -36.17 -39.68
C VAL A 221 -51.47 -35.02 -39.19
N TRP A 222 -50.16 -35.24 -39.02
CA TRP A 222 -49.21 -34.31 -38.41
C TRP A 222 -49.15 -32.95 -39.10
N SER A 223 -48.99 -32.92 -40.43
CA SER A 223 -49.01 -31.68 -41.22
C SER A 223 -50.32 -30.90 -41.06
N SER A 224 -51.42 -31.61 -40.85
CA SER A 224 -52.75 -31.03 -40.63
C SER A 224 -52.87 -30.49 -39.21
N LEU A 225 -52.37 -31.23 -38.21
CA LEU A 225 -52.32 -30.82 -36.80
C LEU A 225 -51.40 -29.61 -36.59
N GLU A 226 -50.36 -29.45 -37.40
CA GLU A 226 -49.47 -28.29 -37.39
C GLU A 226 -50.20 -27.01 -37.75
N VAL A 227 -50.97 -27.01 -38.86
CA VAL A 227 -51.83 -25.87 -39.23
C VAL A 227 -52.87 -25.58 -38.16
N ILE A 228 -53.43 -26.61 -37.52
CA ILE A 228 -54.43 -26.44 -36.44
C ILE A 228 -53.79 -25.82 -35.20
N ALA A 229 -52.59 -26.26 -34.82
CA ALA A 229 -51.88 -25.74 -33.67
C ALA A 229 -51.39 -24.30 -33.88
N GLU A 230 -51.12 -23.89 -35.13
CA GLU A 230 -50.87 -22.48 -35.46
C GLU A 230 -52.13 -21.62 -35.34
N GLN A 231 -53.31 -22.14 -35.71
CA GLN A 231 -54.57 -21.39 -35.66
C GLN A 231 -55.20 -21.33 -34.26
N GLU A 232 -55.18 -22.42 -33.47
CA GLU A 232 -55.73 -22.49 -32.10
C GLU A 232 -54.78 -23.21 -31.10
N PRO A 233 -53.62 -22.61 -30.76
CA PRO A 233 -52.61 -23.25 -29.91
C PRO A 233 -53.09 -23.57 -28.49
N GLN A 234 -53.96 -22.71 -27.93
CA GLN A 234 -54.46 -22.86 -26.56
C GLN A 234 -55.32 -24.11 -26.41
N ILE A 235 -56.25 -24.31 -27.33
CA ILE A 235 -57.17 -25.45 -27.33
C ILE A 235 -56.40 -26.75 -27.56
N PHE A 236 -55.45 -26.75 -28.49
CA PHE A 236 -54.58 -27.90 -28.73
C PHE A 236 -53.78 -28.27 -27.47
N SER A 237 -53.17 -27.28 -26.81
CA SER A 237 -52.39 -27.50 -25.58
C SER A 237 -53.24 -28.05 -24.43
N GLN A 238 -54.48 -27.55 -24.25
CA GLN A 238 -55.37 -28.00 -23.19
C GLN A 238 -55.82 -29.44 -23.40
N VAL A 239 -56.20 -29.81 -24.63
CA VAL A 239 -56.61 -31.17 -24.96
C VAL A 239 -55.44 -32.15 -24.80
N LEU A 240 -54.23 -31.76 -25.24
CA LEU A 240 -53.03 -32.58 -25.08
C LEU A 240 -52.70 -32.79 -23.59
N MET A 241 -52.78 -31.73 -22.78
CA MET A 241 -52.58 -31.79 -21.33
C MET A 241 -53.56 -32.74 -20.64
N GLU A 242 -54.86 -32.61 -20.92
CA GLU A 242 -55.91 -33.47 -20.34
C GLU A 242 -55.68 -34.95 -20.71
N GLN A 243 -55.29 -35.22 -21.96
CA GLN A 243 -54.98 -36.59 -22.40
C GLN A 243 -53.72 -37.15 -21.71
N ILE A 244 -52.62 -36.39 -21.68
CA ILE A 244 -51.38 -36.82 -21.01
C ILE A 244 -51.64 -37.05 -19.51
N GLN A 245 -52.35 -36.15 -18.83
CA GLN A 245 -52.71 -36.34 -17.42
C GLN A 245 -53.58 -37.58 -17.20
N SER A 246 -54.57 -37.83 -18.08
CA SER A 246 -55.42 -39.04 -17.97
C SER A 246 -54.61 -40.34 -18.07
N LEU A 247 -53.56 -40.35 -18.90
CA LEU A 247 -52.65 -41.50 -19.06
C LEU A 247 -51.70 -41.65 -17.86
N LEU A 248 -51.24 -40.55 -17.29
CA LEU A 248 -50.33 -40.54 -16.13
C LEU A 248 -51.01 -40.98 -14.82
N ILE A 249 -52.33 -40.82 -14.72
CA ILE A 249 -53.10 -41.14 -13.50
C ILE A 249 -53.44 -42.65 -13.40
N SER A 250 -53.55 -43.36 -14.53
CA SER A 250 -53.95 -44.78 -14.55
C SER A 250 -52.81 -45.74 -14.17
N ASP A 251 -53.11 -46.80 -13.41
CA ASP A 251 -52.15 -47.85 -13.01
C ASP A 251 -51.97 -48.98 -14.05
N ASP A 252 -52.57 -48.87 -15.25
CA ASP A 252 -52.48 -49.89 -16.30
C ASP A 252 -51.10 -49.87 -17.00
N ILE A 253 -50.40 -51.01 -16.97
CA ILE A 253 -49.09 -51.19 -17.63
C ILE A 253 -49.16 -50.86 -19.14
N GLN A 254 -50.25 -51.21 -19.82
CA GLN A 254 -50.45 -50.89 -21.24
C GLN A 254 -50.55 -49.38 -21.51
N LYS A 255 -51.13 -48.61 -20.57
CA LYS A 255 -51.23 -47.15 -20.68
C LYS A 255 -49.88 -46.46 -20.45
N HIS A 256 -49.01 -47.04 -19.63
CA HIS A 256 -47.63 -46.57 -19.46
C HIS A 256 -46.73 -46.85 -20.66
N VAL A 257 -46.90 -47.98 -21.36
CA VAL A 257 -46.20 -48.24 -22.63
C VAL A 257 -46.62 -47.23 -23.72
N SER A 258 -47.89 -46.82 -23.76
CA SER A 258 -48.31 -45.74 -24.65
C SER A 258 -47.62 -44.42 -24.34
N ILE A 259 -47.36 -44.07 -23.08
CA ILE A 259 -46.63 -42.83 -22.70
C ILE A 259 -45.19 -42.87 -23.23
N ILE A 260 -44.51 -44.01 -23.11
CA ILE A 260 -43.14 -44.18 -23.63
C ILE A 260 -43.12 -44.05 -25.15
N SER A 261 -44.10 -44.65 -25.84
CA SER A 261 -44.24 -44.48 -27.29
C SER A 261 -44.62 -43.06 -27.71
N LEU A 262 -45.34 -42.32 -26.85
CA LEU A 262 -45.66 -40.90 -27.02
C LEU A 262 -44.39 -40.04 -26.91
N ILE A 263 -43.53 -40.32 -25.91
CA ILE A 263 -42.24 -39.63 -25.71
C ILE A 263 -41.31 -39.91 -26.90
N GLN A 264 -41.17 -41.17 -27.32
CA GLN A 264 -40.37 -41.55 -28.50
C GLN A 264 -40.93 -40.94 -29.80
N MET A 265 -42.26 -40.85 -29.95
CA MET A 265 -42.89 -40.21 -31.12
C MET A 265 -42.69 -38.70 -31.18
N ILE A 266 -42.83 -38.01 -30.04
CA ILE A 266 -42.58 -36.57 -29.91
C ILE A 266 -41.12 -36.25 -30.23
N PHE A 267 -40.24 -37.22 -30.07
CA PHE A 267 -38.83 -37.07 -30.35
C PHE A 267 -38.47 -37.21 -31.84
N VAL A 268 -39.07 -38.18 -32.53
CA VAL A 268 -38.75 -38.50 -33.94
C VAL A 268 -39.44 -37.58 -34.95
N VAL A 269 -40.64 -37.05 -34.63
CA VAL A 269 -41.51 -36.40 -35.63
C VAL A 269 -41.48 -34.86 -35.58
N VAL A 270 -41.10 -34.26 -34.45
CA VAL A 270 -41.39 -32.83 -34.20
C VAL A 270 -40.20 -31.95 -34.59
N THR A 271 -40.29 -31.34 -35.77
CA THR A 271 -39.40 -30.26 -36.22
C THR A 271 -40.26 -29.04 -36.58
N GLY A 272 -40.53 -28.15 -35.61
CA GLY A 272 -41.36 -26.96 -35.87
C GLY A 272 -41.81 -26.20 -34.61
N PRO A 273 -42.62 -25.12 -34.75
CA PRO A 273 -43.16 -24.31 -33.63
C PRO A 273 -44.04 -25.12 -32.67
N LEU A 274 -44.58 -26.25 -33.13
CA LEU A 274 -45.29 -27.23 -32.33
C LEU A 274 -44.44 -27.90 -31.22
N CYS A 275 -43.12 -27.96 -31.39
CA CYS A 275 -42.20 -28.48 -30.36
C CYS A 275 -42.44 -27.82 -29.01
N ASP A 276 -42.47 -26.48 -28.99
CA ASP A 276 -42.55 -25.74 -27.74
C ASP A 276 -43.86 -26.06 -27.00
N ILE A 277 -44.99 -26.14 -27.71
CA ILE A 277 -46.30 -26.44 -27.12
C ILE A 277 -46.35 -27.87 -26.54
N VAL A 278 -45.80 -28.83 -27.28
CA VAL A 278 -45.81 -30.25 -26.88
C VAL A 278 -44.85 -30.52 -25.73
N TYR A 279 -43.62 -29.98 -25.79
CA TYR A 279 -42.68 -30.08 -24.67
C TYR A 279 -43.22 -29.35 -23.45
N TYR A 280 -43.74 -28.13 -23.60
CA TYR A 280 -44.33 -27.37 -22.50
C TYR A 280 -45.46 -28.13 -21.78
N SER A 281 -46.38 -28.74 -22.53
CA SER A 281 -47.48 -29.52 -21.98
C SER A 281 -47.02 -30.85 -21.34
N LEU A 282 -46.03 -31.53 -21.92
CA LEU A 282 -45.39 -32.67 -21.27
C LEU A 282 -44.79 -32.27 -19.91
N TYR A 283 -43.98 -31.22 -19.87
CA TYR A 283 -43.30 -30.82 -18.63
C TYR A 283 -44.26 -30.34 -17.55
N ARG A 284 -45.35 -29.67 -17.91
CA ARG A 284 -46.36 -29.21 -16.95
C ARG A 284 -47.25 -30.33 -16.40
N SER A 285 -47.35 -31.47 -17.10
CA SER A 285 -48.14 -32.62 -16.65
C SER A 285 -47.33 -33.62 -15.81
N LEU A 286 -45.99 -33.52 -15.81
CA LEU A 286 -45.10 -34.32 -14.99
C LEU A 286 -45.05 -33.79 -13.56
N ASN A 287 -45.55 -34.58 -12.61
CA ASN A 287 -45.45 -34.33 -11.17
C ASN A 287 -44.66 -35.46 -10.50
N THR A 288 -44.26 -35.26 -9.24
CA THR A 288 -43.52 -36.23 -8.41
C THR A 288 -44.16 -37.62 -8.37
N LEU A 289 -45.47 -37.68 -8.20
CA LEU A 289 -46.26 -38.92 -8.19
C LEU A 289 -46.29 -39.62 -9.55
N SER A 290 -46.43 -38.85 -10.64
CA SER A 290 -46.47 -39.38 -12.01
C SER A 290 -45.12 -39.99 -12.41
N LEU A 291 -44.01 -39.34 -12.05
CA LEU A 291 -42.66 -39.86 -12.32
C LEU A 291 -42.34 -41.13 -11.55
N ARG A 292 -42.77 -41.23 -10.28
CA ARG A 292 -42.60 -42.46 -9.48
C ARG A 292 -43.35 -43.65 -10.11
N ARG A 293 -44.58 -43.44 -10.58
CA ARG A 293 -45.38 -44.47 -11.27
C ARG A 293 -44.82 -44.85 -12.64
N LEU A 294 -44.26 -43.89 -13.38
CA LEU A 294 -43.55 -44.17 -14.63
C LEU A 294 -42.28 -44.98 -14.40
N CYS A 295 -41.47 -44.62 -13.39
CA CYS A 295 -40.24 -45.36 -13.08
C CYS A 295 -40.50 -46.80 -12.63
N SER A 296 -41.55 -47.03 -11.84
CA SER A 296 -41.92 -48.39 -11.41
C SER A 296 -42.41 -49.26 -12.58
N SER A 297 -43.15 -48.68 -13.52
CA SER A 297 -43.64 -49.41 -14.72
C SER A 297 -42.54 -49.66 -15.76
N ILE A 298 -41.59 -48.74 -15.95
CA ILE A 298 -40.43 -48.93 -16.85
C ILE A 298 -39.51 -50.06 -16.37
N ARG A 299 -39.27 -50.19 -15.05
CA ARG A 299 -38.46 -51.29 -14.50
C ARG A 299 -39.09 -52.67 -14.74
N GLN A 300 -40.41 -52.76 -14.88
CA GLN A 300 -41.11 -54.01 -15.16
C GLN A 300 -41.00 -54.45 -16.64
N THR A 301 -40.73 -53.52 -17.57
CA THR A 301 -40.72 -53.81 -19.00
C THR A 301 -39.34 -54.16 -19.56
N ASN A 302 -38.22 -53.86 -18.87
CA ASN A 302 -36.84 -54.31 -19.15
C ASN A 302 -36.31 -54.12 -20.61
N THR A 303 -36.99 -53.35 -21.45
CA THR A 303 -36.76 -53.32 -22.92
C THR A 303 -36.27 -51.98 -23.47
N ILE A 304 -35.90 -51.00 -22.62
CA ILE A 304 -35.63 -49.62 -23.07
C ILE A 304 -34.28 -49.12 -22.55
N ASP A 305 -33.42 -48.67 -23.47
CA ASP A 305 -32.15 -48.02 -23.15
C ASP A 305 -32.39 -46.64 -22.50
N ILE A 306 -32.16 -46.57 -21.19
CA ILE A 306 -32.32 -45.35 -20.39
C ILE A 306 -31.38 -44.24 -20.89
N GLU A 307 -30.17 -44.58 -21.34
CA GLU A 307 -29.19 -43.60 -21.85
C GLU A 307 -29.66 -42.89 -23.12
N GLN A 308 -30.25 -43.62 -24.06
CA GLN A 308 -30.82 -43.02 -25.27
C GLN A 308 -31.95 -42.05 -24.91
N LEU A 309 -32.89 -42.47 -24.06
CA LEU A 309 -33.95 -41.59 -23.59
C LEU A 309 -33.42 -40.35 -22.85
N THR A 310 -32.35 -40.46 -22.05
CA THR A 310 -31.76 -39.31 -21.37
C THR A 310 -31.09 -38.33 -22.33
N ASN A 311 -30.37 -38.81 -23.34
CA ASN A 311 -29.75 -37.96 -24.36
C ASN A 311 -30.81 -37.29 -25.23
N GLU A 312 -31.88 -38.03 -25.54
CA GLU A 312 -33.04 -37.49 -26.23
C GLU A 312 -33.66 -36.37 -25.38
N PHE A 313 -33.97 -36.64 -24.11
CA PHE A 313 -34.51 -35.66 -23.18
C PHE A 313 -33.67 -34.38 -23.07
N ILE A 314 -32.33 -34.50 -22.99
CA ILE A 314 -31.40 -33.35 -22.98
C ILE A 314 -31.54 -32.53 -24.26
N SER A 315 -31.57 -33.16 -25.44
CA SER A 315 -31.73 -32.44 -26.70
C SER A 315 -33.10 -31.74 -26.82
N GLY A 316 -34.14 -32.33 -26.22
CA GLY A 316 -35.47 -31.71 -26.11
C GLY A 316 -35.45 -30.45 -25.23
N LEU A 317 -34.81 -30.54 -24.05
CA LEU A 317 -34.62 -29.37 -23.16
C LEU A 317 -33.89 -28.23 -23.86
N MET A 318 -32.87 -28.53 -24.68
CA MET A 318 -32.10 -27.52 -25.43
C MET A 318 -32.94 -26.70 -26.42
N ARG A 319 -34.15 -27.16 -26.79
CA ARG A 319 -35.04 -26.50 -27.77
C ARG A 319 -36.11 -25.60 -27.15
N ILE A 320 -36.31 -25.65 -25.83
CA ILE A 320 -37.40 -24.94 -25.14
C ILE A 320 -37.24 -23.42 -25.21
N ARG A 321 -38.31 -22.71 -25.60
CA ARG A 321 -38.36 -21.24 -25.67
C ARG A 321 -39.09 -20.52 -24.54
N THR A 322 -39.96 -21.21 -23.77
CA THR A 322 -40.83 -20.60 -22.76
C THR A 322 -40.84 -21.38 -21.43
N ASP A 323 -40.96 -20.67 -20.30
CA ASP A 323 -41.09 -21.21 -18.93
C ASP A 323 -40.00 -22.20 -18.47
N ALA A 324 -38.80 -22.12 -19.07
CA ALA A 324 -37.65 -22.98 -18.75
C ALA A 324 -37.29 -22.99 -17.24
N PHE A 325 -37.52 -21.88 -16.54
CA PHE A 325 -37.25 -21.77 -15.10
C PHE A 325 -38.08 -22.74 -14.25
N GLN A 326 -39.38 -22.89 -14.53
CA GLN A 326 -40.25 -23.80 -13.76
C GLN A 326 -39.82 -25.26 -13.93
N ILE A 327 -39.33 -25.60 -15.12
CA ILE A 327 -38.83 -26.94 -15.45
C ILE A 327 -37.53 -27.20 -14.70
N ILE A 328 -36.59 -26.25 -14.71
CA ILE A 328 -35.34 -26.37 -13.96
C ILE A 328 -35.60 -26.42 -12.45
N GLN A 329 -36.53 -25.62 -11.92
CA GLN A 329 -36.95 -25.65 -10.52
C GLN A 329 -37.56 -27.02 -10.15
N PHE A 330 -38.37 -27.60 -11.04
CA PHE A 330 -38.91 -28.94 -10.86
C PHE A 330 -37.80 -30.01 -10.81
N ILE A 331 -36.83 -29.98 -11.74
CA ILE A 331 -35.69 -30.92 -11.74
C ILE A 331 -34.83 -30.75 -10.47
N LEU A 332 -34.57 -29.51 -10.05
CA LEU A 332 -33.84 -29.18 -8.82
C LEU A 332 -34.58 -29.62 -7.54
N SER A 333 -35.90 -29.81 -7.59
CA SER A 333 -36.70 -30.27 -6.45
C SER A 333 -36.44 -31.74 -6.08
N PHE A 334 -35.85 -32.54 -6.97
CA PHE A 334 -35.50 -33.95 -6.68
C PHE A 334 -34.07 -34.14 -6.18
N ILE A 335 -33.24 -33.11 -6.28
CA ILE A 335 -31.87 -33.12 -5.78
C ILE A 335 -31.96 -32.71 -4.30
N HIS A 336 -31.45 -33.47 -3.35
CA HIS A 336 -31.45 -33.10 -1.92
C HIS A 336 -30.26 -33.78 -1.22
N ASP A 337 -29.55 -33.09 -0.33
CA ASP A 337 -28.36 -33.68 0.32
C ASP A 337 -28.72 -34.71 1.42
N GLU A 338 -29.84 -34.52 2.13
CA GLU A 338 -30.26 -35.40 3.22
C GLU A 338 -30.87 -36.71 2.68
N ILE A 339 -30.15 -37.81 2.91
CA ILE A 339 -30.67 -39.17 2.75
C ILE A 339 -31.70 -39.38 3.87
N SER A 340 -32.99 -39.41 3.53
CA SER A 340 -34.00 -39.93 4.45
C SER A 340 -33.62 -41.36 4.85
N THR A 341 -33.80 -41.69 6.12
CA THR A 341 -33.62 -43.05 6.64
C THR A 341 -34.46 -44.03 5.82
N ASP A 342 -33.79 -44.89 5.06
CA ASP A 342 -34.29 -45.79 4.00
C ASP A 342 -34.92 -45.09 2.77
N PRO A 343 -34.12 -44.61 1.79
CA PRO A 343 -34.67 -44.13 0.53
C PRO A 343 -35.11 -45.32 -0.33
N ASP A 344 -36.33 -45.25 -0.88
CA ASP A 344 -36.76 -46.17 -1.93
C ASP A 344 -35.72 -46.16 -3.05
N GLU A 345 -35.30 -47.33 -3.55
CA GLU A 345 -34.29 -47.47 -4.61
C GLU A 345 -34.64 -46.68 -5.90
N ILE A 346 -35.93 -46.36 -6.07
CA ILE A 346 -36.48 -45.54 -7.15
C ILE A 346 -36.11 -44.05 -6.96
N GLU A 347 -36.14 -43.55 -5.73
CA GLU A 347 -35.84 -42.16 -5.39
C GLU A 347 -34.34 -41.86 -5.58
N LEU A 348 -33.47 -42.82 -5.26
CA LEU A 348 -32.04 -42.74 -5.55
C LEU A 348 -31.76 -42.68 -7.06
N THR A 349 -32.44 -43.51 -7.86
CA THR A 349 -32.29 -43.48 -9.33
C THR A 349 -32.80 -42.18 -9.94
N LEU A 350 -33.92 -41.64 -9.45
CA LEU A 350 -34.45 -40.34 -9.90
C LEU A 350 -33.48 -39.20 -9.59
N ARG A 351 -32.94 -39.17 -8.36
CA ARG A 351 -31.94 -38.16 -7.95
C ARG A 351 -30.71 -38.18 -8.86
N ASN A 352 -30.16 -39.36 -9.13
CA ASN A 352 -28.97 -39.51 -9.99
C ASN A 352 -29.23 -39.12 -11.44
N CYS A 353 -30.39 -39.50 -12.00
CA CYS A 353 -30.77 -39.11 -13.36
C CYS A 353 -30.99 -37.60 -13.49
N CYS A 354 -31.71 -36.97 -12.56
CA CYS A 354 -31.92 -35.51 -12.57
C CYS A 354 -30.60 -34.74 -12.46
N LYS A 355 -29.65 -35.24 -11.65
CA LYS A 355 -28.29 -34.68 -11.55
C LYS A 355 -27.55 -34.81 -12.89
N TYR A 356 -27.53 -35.99 -13.50
CA TYR A 356 -26.87 -36.23 -14.79
C TYR A 356 -27.44 -35.36 -15.91
N VAL A 357 -28.77 -35.22 -15.98
CA VAL A 357 -29.44 -34.39 -16.98
C VAL A 357 -29.03 -32.93 -16.87
N LEU A 358 -29.00 -32.35 -15.66
CA LEU A 358 -28.57 -30.94 -15.48
C LEU A 358 -27.08 -30.76 -15.80
N GLN A 359 -26.23 -31.70 -15.40
CA GLN A 359 -24.79 -31.64 -15.72
C GLN A 359 -24.54 -31.68 -17.23
N GLN A 360 -25.18 -32.62 -17.93
CA GLN A 360 -25.04 -32.72 -19.38
C GLN A 360 -25.68 -31.55 -20.11
N LEU A 361 -26.78 -31.00 -19.61
CA LEU A 361 -27.38 -29.79 -20.19
C LEU A 361 -26.45 -28.59 -20.08
N CYS A 362 -25.80 -28.39 -18.93
CA CYS A 362 -24.80 -27.32 -18.76
C CYS A 362 -23.60 -27.56 -19.67
N HIS A 363 -23.12 -28.81 -19.75
CA HIS A 363 -22.00 -29.20 -20.62
C HIS A 363 -22.32 -28.96 -22.11
N GLU A 364 -23.48 -29.39 -22.61
CA GLU A 364 -23.90 -29.17 -23.99
C GLU A 364 -24.09 -27.68 -24.32
N CYS A 365 -24.68 -26.90 -23.40
CA CYS A 365 -24.78 -25.45 -23.53
C CYS A 365 -23.40 -24.82 -23.73
N HIS A 366 -22.47 -25.18 -22.84
CA HIS A 366 -21.11 -24.67 -22.83
C HIS A 366 -20.31 -25.08 -24.08
N CYS A 367 -20.39 -26.35 -24.50
CA CYS A 367 -19.73 -26.85 -25.71
C CYS A 367 -20.29 -26.21 -26.99
N LYS A 368 -21.61 -26.04 -27.12
CA LYS A 368 -22.22 -25.36 -28.27
C LYS A 368 -21.80 -23.90 -28.36
N PHE A 369 -21.57 -23.25 -27.23
CA PHE A 369 -21.05 -21.88 -27.20
C PHE A 369 -19.59 -21.81 -27.70
N ARG A 370 -18.68 -22.64 -27.16
CA ARG A 370 -17.24 -22.63 -27.52
C ARG A 370 -16.93 -23.11 -28.94
N LEU A 371 -17.76 -23.99 -29.53
CA LEU A 371 -17.54 -24.51 -30.89
C LEU A 371 -17.73 -23.45 -31.99
N HIS A 372 -18.42 -22.35 -31.71
CA HIS A 372 -18.61 -21.24 -32.64
C HIS A 372 -17.58 -20.13 -32.38
N LYS A 373 -16.52 -20.10 -33.20
CA LYS A 373 -15.43 -19.10 -33.14
C LYS A 373 -15.67 -17.82 -33.97
N ASP A 374 -16.79 -17.71 -34.69
CA ASP A 374 -17.10 -16.59 -35.57
C ASP A 374 -18.30 -15.76 -35.07
N ASN A 375 -18.28 -14.44 -35.35
CA ASN A 375 -19.13 -13.33 -34.88
C ASN A 375 -20.68 -13.47 -34.93
N GLN A 376 -21.26 -14.66 -35.09
CA GLN A 376 -22.70 -14.90 -35.04
C GLN A 376 -23.06 -15.73 -33.79
N LYS A 377 -23.76 -15.11 -32.83
CA LYS A 377 -24.21 -15.76 -31.59
C LYS A 377 -25.06 -17.01 -31.92
N PRO A 378 -24.70 -18.22 -31.46
CA PRO A 378 -25.48 -19.42 -31.74
C PRO A 378 -26.84 -19.32 -31.05
N THR A 379 -27.97 -19.42 -31.75
CA THR A 379 -29.28 -19.32 -31.07
C THR A 379 -29.51 -20.53 -30.17
N ILE A 380 -29.29 -20.38 -28.86
CA ILE A 380 -29.61 -21.39 -27.83
C ILE A 380 -30.93 -20.98 -27.15
N PRO A 381 -32.07 -21.61 -27.50
CA PRO A 381 -33.40 -21.24 -27.01
C PRO A 381 -33.53 -21.22 -25.49
N ILE A 382 -33.04 -22.26 -24.81
CA ILE A 382 -33.19 -22.40 -23.36
C ILE A 382 -32.49 -21.28 -22.59
N LEU A 383 -31.27 -20.90 -23.00
CA LEU A 383 -30.52 -19.81 -22.37
C LEU A 383 -31.20 -18.45 -22.62
N SER A 384 -31.79 -18.24 -23.81
CA SER A 384 -32.57 -17.04 -24.09
C SER A 384 -33.86 -16.94 -23.27
N ALA A 385 -34.52 -18.07 -23.03
CA ALA A 385 -35.73 -18.15 -22.20
C ALA A 385 -35.43 -17.87 -20.72
N LEU A 386 -34.26 -18.27 -20.24
CA LEU A 386 -33.82 -18.04 -18.86
C LEU A 386 -33.39 -16.60 -18.57
N ARG A 387 -33.22 -15.76 -19.60
CA ARG A 387 -32.85 -14.35 -19.42
C ARG A 387 -33.85 -13.59 -18.53
N THR A 388 -35.15 -13.81 -18.72
CA THR A 388 -36.21 -13.11 -17.97
C THR A 388 -36.35 -13.59 -16.53
N SER A 389 -35.83 -14.77 -16.21
CA SER A 389 -35.89 -15.41 -14.89
C SER A 389 -34.52 -15.46 -14.21
N PHE A 390 -33.53 -14.77 -14.76
CA PHE A 390 -32.16 -14.78 -14.25
C PHE A 390 -32.08 -14.26 -12.81
N ASP A 391 -32.83 -13.21 -12.47
CA ASP A 391 -32.87 -12.68 -11.11
C ASP A 391 -33.41 -13.72 -10.10
N HIS A 392 -34.40 -14.53 -10.51
CA HIS A 392 -34.91 -15.64 -9.68
C HIS A 392 -33.93 -16.82 -9.56
N LEU A 393 -33.06 -17.05 -10.54
CA LEU A 393 -31.98 -18.04 -10.44
C LEU A 393 -30.91 -17.59 -9.44
N LEU A 394 -30.56 -16.30 -9.45
CA LEU A 394 -29.64 -15.73 -8.45
C LEU A 394 -30.24 -15.79 -7.04
N ASP A 395 -31.55 -15.54 -6.89
CA ASP A 395 -32.24 -15.72 -5.60
C ASP A 395 -32.17 -17.17 -5.11
N LEU A 396 -32.35 -18.16 -6.00
CA LEU A 396 -32.23 -19.57 -5.64
C LEU A 396 -30.83 -19.94 -5.13
N LEU A 397 -29.77 -19.34 -5.66
CA LEU A 397 -28.41 -19.52 -5.14
C LEU A 397 -28.28 -19.00 -3.70
N ASN A 398 -28.91 -17.87 -3.36
CA ASN A 398 -28.88 -17.31 -2.01
C ASN A 398 -29.60 -18.17 -0.96
N TYR A 399 -30.69 -18.84 -1.34
CA TYR A 399 -31.52 -19.60 -0.40
C TYR A 399 -31.15 -21.09 -0.32
N THR A 400 -30.37 -21.61 -1.26
CA THR A 400 -30.01 -23.04 -1.29
C THR A 400 -28.86 -23.35 -0.33
N LYS A 401 -29.03 -24.38 0.51
CA LYS A 401 -28.01 -24.84 1.47
C LYS A 401 -27.19 -26.04 1.00
N SER A 402 -27.65 -26.73 -0.05
CA SER A 402 -27.05 -27.96 -0.54
C SER A 402 -25.89 -27.68 -1.49
N SER A 403 -24.70 -28.20 -1.17
CA SER A 403 -23.47 -27.97 -1.94
C SER A 403 -23.60 -28.41 -3.41
N GLU A 404 -24.27 -29.54 -3.66
CA GLU A 404 -24.45 -30.08 -5.01
C GLU A 404 -25.36 -29.20 -5.88
N LYS A 405 -26.42 -28.62 -5.32
CA LYS A 405 -27.29 -27.70 -6.08
C LYS A 405 -26.60 -26.39 -6.38
N ILE A 406 -25.81 -25.88 -5.44
CA ILE A 406 -25.09 -24.61 -5.61
C ILE A 406 -24.18 -24.72 -6.83
N HIS A 407 -23.41 -25.81 -6.97
CA HIS A 407 -22.54 -26.03 -8.14
C HIS A 407 -23.34 -26.05 -9.45
N LEU A 408 -24.41 -26.84 -9.53
CA LEU A 408 -25.20 -26.99 -10.77
C LEU A 408 -25.92 -25.70 -11.16
N ILE A 409 -26.49 -24.98 -10.19
CA ILE A 409 -27.15 -23.70 -10.45
C ILE A 409 -26.11 -22.66 -10.86
N ASN A 410 -24.91 -22.70 -10.26
CA ASN A 410 -23.82 -21.80 -10.63
C ASN A 410 -23.35 -22.03 -12.07
N ASP A 411 -23.15 -23.29 -12.49
CA ASP A 411 -22.81 -23.64 -13.88
C ASP A 411 -23.89 -23.18 -14.88
N LEU A 412 -25.16 -23.27 -14.48
CA LEU A 412 -26.28 -22.81 -15.30
C LEU A 412 -26.31 -21.28 -15.38
N CYS A 413 -26.13 -20.58 -14.27
CA CYS A 413 -26.02 -19.12 -14.23
C CYS A 413 -24.82 -18.61 -15.06
N PHE A 414 -23.67 -19.30 -14.97
CA PHE A 414 -22.47 -19.02 -15.76
C PHE A 414 -22.78 -19.08 -17.26
N ASN A 415 -23.41 -20.16 -17.73
CA ASN A 415 -23.76 -20.32 -19.15
C ASN A 415 -24.83 -19.30 -19.61
N VAL A 416 -25.79 -18.96 -18.76
CA VAL A 416 -26.82 -17.94 -19.06
C VAL A 416 -26.21 -16.54 -19.16
N ALA A 417 -25.29 -16.20 -18.25
CA ALA A 417 -24.59 -14.92 -18.22
C ALA A 417 -23.66 -14.76 -19.43
N LEU A 418 -22.91 -15.80 -19.79
CA LEU A 418 -22.02 -15.82 -20.95
C LEU A 418 -22.79 -15.59 -22.27
N TYR A 419 -24.01 -16.12 -22.36
CA TYR A 419 -24.82 -16.11 -23.58
C TYR A 419 -25.64 -14.83 -23.82
N ASN A 420 -26.31 -14.31 -22.77
CA ASN A 420 -27.34 -13.27 -22.92
C ASN A 420 -26.81 -11.82 -23.01
N GLY A 421 -25.49 -11.61 -22.82
CA GLY A 421 -24.80 -10.34 -22.99
C GLY A 421 -24.42 -9.63 -21.67
N ASP A 422 -23.86 -8.44 -21.83
CA ASP A 422 -23.17 -7.66 -20.78
C ASP A 422 -24.03 -7.42 -19.54
N ASP A 423 -25.33 -7.10 -19.70
CA ASP A 423 -26.24 -6.83 -18.56
C ASP A 423 -26.37 -8.03 -17.59
N THR A 424 -26.53 -9.24 -18.13
CA THR A 424 -26.64 -10.46 -17.31
C THR A 424 -25.29 -10.86 -16.73
N MET A 425 -24.20 -10.55 -17.44
CA MET A 425 -22.84 -10.79 -16.97
C MET A 425 -22.48 -9.88 -15.80
N ILE A 426 -22.79 -8.58 -15.88
CA ILE A 426 -22.59 -7.62 -14.80
C ILE A 426 -23.33 -8.07 -13.53
N LYS A 427 -24.60 -8.46 -13.66
CA LYS A 427 -25.39 -8.97 -12.52
C LYS A 427 -24.79 -10.25 -11.90
N TYR A 428 -24.26 -11.15 -12.71
CA TYR A 428 -23.63 -12.37 -12.23
C TYR A 428 -22.30 -12.09 -11.51
N ILE A 429 -21.47 -11.21 -12.07
CA ILE A 429 -20.23 -10.77 -11.44
C ILE A 429 -20.54 -10.06 -10.11
N GLN A 430 -21.56 -9.21 -10.06
CA GLN A 430 -22.03 -8.60 -8.81
C GLN A 430 -22.43 -9.64 -7.77
N TYR A 431 -23.13 -10.69 -8.17
CA TYR A 431 -23.49 -11.79 -7.27
C TYR A 431 -22.26 -12.51 -6.70
N ILE A 432 -21.32 -12.87 -7.58
CA ILE A 432 -20.12 -13.62 -7.20
C ILE A 432 -19.23 -12.80 -6.27
N PHE A 433 -18.99 -11.53 -6.58
CA PHE A 433 -18.12 -10.69 -5.79
C PHE A 433 -18.76 -10.27 -4.46
N THR A 434 -20.09 -10.26 -4.34
CA THR A 434 -20.75 -9.93 -3.06
C THR A 434 -20.96 -11.12 -2.13
N ASN A 435 -20.73 -12.35 -2.60
CA ASN A 435 -20.90 -13.59 -1.83
C ASN A 435 -19.58 -14.37 -1.72
N LYS A 436 -19.46 -15.27 -0.73
CA LYS A 436 -18.27 -16.13 -0.61
C LYS A 436 -18.25 -17.14 -1.75
N THR A 437 -17.19 -17.11 -2.57
CA THR A 437 -17.06 -17.98 -3.75
C THR A 437 -15.73 -18.74 -3.75
N SER A 438 -15.64 -19.79 -4.57
CA SER A 438 -14.42 -20.60 -4.71
C SER A 438 -13.51 -20.06 -5.81
N LEU A 439 -12.21 -20.31 -5.65
CA LEU A 439 -11.16 -19.85 -6.57
C LEU A 439 -11.33 -20.35 -8.01
N ASP A 440 -11.84 -21.57 -8.19
CA ASP A 440 -12.06 -22.17 -9.51
C ASP A 440 -13.05 -21.34 -10.35
N ILE A 441 -14.14 -20.86 -9.72
CA ILE A 441 -15.16 -20.03 -10.39
C ILE A 441 -14.58 -18.68 -10.78
N LEU A 442 -13.75 -18.09 -9.92
CA LEU A 442 -13.07 -16.81 -10.18
C LEU A 442 -12.06 -16.92 -11.33
N GLN A 443 -11.39 -18.07 -11.48
CA GLN A 443 -10.49 -18.33 -12.61
C GLN A 443 -11.24 -18.49 -13.93
N ASP A 444 -12.35 -19.23 -13.91
CA ASP A 444 -13.19 -19.41 -15.10
C ASP A 444 -13.79 -18.08 -15.58
N ILE A 445 -14.17 -17.20 -14.65
CA ILE A 445 -14.58 -15.81 -14.96
C ILE A 445 -13.48 -15.07 -15.71
N HIS A 446 -12.25 -15.04 -15.20
CA HIS A 446 -11.19 -14.25 -15.82
C HIS A 446 -10.79 -14.78 -17.21
N LEU A 447 -10.63 -16.10 -17.35
CA LEU A 447 -10.16 -16.70 -18.60
C LEU A 447 -11.20 -16.66 -19.72
N GLU A 448 -12.48 -16.86 -19.41
CA GLU A 448 -13.53 -16.96 -20.44
C GLU A 448 -14.32 -15.66 -20.61
N PHE A 449 -14.66 -14.96 -19.53
CA PHE A 449 -15.56 -13.80 -19.65
C PHE A 449 -14.86 -12.61 -20.28
N GLU A 450 -13.60 -12.37 -19.93
CA GLU A 450 -12.84 -11.25 -20.48
C GLU A 450 -12.51 -11.44 -21.98
N TYR A 451 -12.45 -12.71 -22.43
CA TYR A 451 -12.29 -13.04 -23.85
C TYR A 451 -13.53 -12.71 -24.69
N TYR A 452 -14.73 -12.97 -24.17
CA TYR A 452 -15.98 -12.81 -24.91
C TYR A 452 -16.66 -11.44 -24.70
N HIS A 453 -16.57 -10.86 -23.50
CA HIS A 453 -17.19 -9.57 -23.15
C HIS A 453 -16.17 -8.69 -22.40
N PRO A 454 -15.38 -7.87 -23.12
CA PRO A 454 -14.38 -7.01 -22.49
C PRO A 454 -15.05 -5.95 -21.59
N ASN A 455 -14.37 -5.54 -20.52
CA ASN A 455 -14.77 -4.50 -19.55
C ASN A 455 -15.97 -4.81 -18.63
N CYS A 456 -16.70 -5.91 -18.80
CA CYS A 456 -17.82 -6.24 -17.90
C CYS A 456 -17.40 -6.39 -16.43
N LEU A 457 -16.18 -6.86 -16.16
CA LEU A 457 -15.61 -6.94 -14.81
C LEU A 457 -15.42 -5.53 -14.21
N HIS A 458 -14.92 -4.58 -15.00
CA HIS A 458 -14.74 -3.20 -14.59
C HIS A 458 -16.08 -2.53 -14.23
N ASP A 459 -17.07 -2.63 -15.12
CA ASP A 459 -18.39 -2.02 -14.94
C ASP A 459 -19.14 -2.62 -13.73
N ALA A 460 -19.03 -3.94 -13.53
CA ALA A 460 -19.61 -4.61 -12.38
C ALA A 460 -18.97 -4.14 -11.07
N LEU A 461 -17.63 -4.06 -11.00
CA LEU A 461 -16.93 -3.61 -9.80
C LEU A 461 -17.24 -2.14 -9.49
N ASN A 462 -17.28 -1.25 -10.49
CA ASN A 462 -17.70 0.15 -10.31
C ASN A 462 -19.08 0.24 -9.64
N LEU A 463 -20.06 -0.50 -10.15
CA LEU A 463 -21.42 -0.50 -9.59
C LEU A 463 -21.48 -1.06 -8.16
N ILE A 464 -20.63 -2.04 -7.81
CA ILE A 464 -20.54 -2.55 -6.42
C ILE A 464 -19.98 -1.47 -5.50
N PHE A 465 -18.92 -0.78 -5.92
CA PHE A 465 -18.29 0.26 -5.14
C PHE A 465 -19.17 1.52 -4.99
N GLU A 466 -20.02 1.84 -5.97
CA GLU A 466 -21.00 2.93 -5.84
C GLU A 466 -22.16 2.61 -4.87
N GLN A 467 -22.50 1.33 -4.66
CA GLN A 467 -23.65 0.91 -3.85
C GLN A 467 -23.40 0.93 -2.32
N ASN A 468 -22.19 1.25 -1.85
CA ASN A 468 -21.82 1.57 -0.45
C ASN A 468 -22.39 0.63 0.65
N ASN A 469 -22.38 -0.70 0.44
CA ASN A 469 -22.74 -1.68 1.48
C ASN A 469 -21.48 -2.30 2.11
N SER A 470 -21.12 -1.90 3.34
CA SER A 470 -19.86 -2.25 4.00
C SER A 470 -19.57 -3.76 4.12
N SER A 471 -20.58 -4.59 4.38
CA SER A 471 -20.43 -6.06 4.50
C SER A 471 -20.26 -6.77 3.16
N LYS A 472 -20.78 -6.20 2.08
CA LYS A 472 -20.61 -6.74 0.72
C LYS A 472 -19.28 -6.32 0.11
N ILE A 473 -18.80 -5.13 0.46
CA ILE A 473 -17.51 -4.61 0.03
C ILE A 473 -16.37 -5.45 0.61
N SER A 474 -16.45 -5.92 1.86
CA SER A 474 -15.39 -6.76 2.43
C SER A 474 -15.21 -8.08 1.67
N ILE A 475 -16.32 -8.77 1.38
CA ILE A 475 -16.32 -10.01 0.61
C ILE A 475 -15.84 -9.76 -0.83
N CYS A 476 -16.21 -8.63 -1.42
CA CYS A 476 -15.72 -8.21 -2.74
C CYS A 476 -14.21 -8.03 -2.75
N LEU A 477 -13.65 -7.38 -1.72
CA LEU A 477 -12.21 -7.20 -1.58
C LEU A 477 -11.47 -8.54 -1.37
N GLU A 478 -12.02 -9.47 -0.57
CA GLU A 478 -11.45 -10.82 -0.38
C GLU A 478 -11.41 -11.59 -1.71
N ASN A 479 -12.50 -11.58 -2.47
CA ASN A 479 -12.59 -12.27 -3.76
C ASN A 479 -11.67 -11.62 -4.80
N LEU A 480 -11.55 -10.29 -4.80
CA LEU A 480 -10.66 -9.56 -5.69
C LEU A 480 -9.19 -9.87 -5.37
N LEU A 481 -8.82 -9.93 -4.09
CA LEU A 481 -7.48 -10.35 -3.67
C LEU A 481 -7.14 -11.76 -4.16
N GLN A 482 -8.05 -12.73 -4.02
CA GLN A 482 -7.85 -14.09 -4.53
C GLN A 482 -7.60 -14.12 -6.04
N LEU A 483 -8.33 -13.29 -6.79
CA LEU A 483 -8.19 -13.20 -8.24
C LEU A 483 -6.84 -12.54 -8.64
N VAL A 484 -6.39 -11.53 -7.90
CA VAL A 484 -5.07 -10.89 -8.11
C VAL A 484 -3.92 -11.85 -7.81
N LEU A 485 -4.01 -12.64 -6.73
CA LEU A 485 -2.98 -13.60 -6.35
C LEU A 485 -2.80 -14.73 -7.38
N VAL A 486 -3.80 -15.00 -8.21
CA VAL A 486 -3.75 -16.03 -9.25
C VAL A 486 -3.10 -15.52 -10.54
N ASP A 487 -3.10 -14.21 -10.80
CA ASP A 487 -2.64 -13.58 -12.05
C ASP A 487 -1.11 -13.48 -12.21
N GLU A 488 -0.36 -14.47 -11.69
CA GLU A 488 1.12 -14.49 -11.77
C GLU A 488 1.68 -14.89 -13.15
N ARG A 489 0.86 -14.98 -14.22
CA ARG A 489 1.33 -15.49 -15.52
C ARG A 489 1.86 -14.37 -16.44
N PRO A 490 3.14 -14.41 -16.84
CA PRO A 490 3.65 -13.52 -17.87
C PRO A 490 3.31 -14.13 -19.23
N SER A 491 2.18 -13.78 -19.84
CA SER A 491 1.95 -14.17 -21.23
C SER A 491 1.20 -13.13 -22.04
N LEU A 492 2.02 -12.39 -22.81
CA LEU A 492 1.84 -12.07 -24.23
C LEU A 492 0.49 -11.48 -24.64
N SER A 493 0.56 -10.16 -24.87
CA SER A 493 -0.26 -9.34 -25.76
C SER A 493 -1.60 -8.80 -25.25
N ASN A 494 -1.63 -7.47 -25.24
CA ASN A 494 -2.76 -6.55 -25.38
C ASN A 494 -3.59 -6.23 -24.13
N ASN A 495 -3.20 -5.13 -23.47
CA ASN A 495 -4.04 -4.06 -22.88
C ASN A 495 -5.13 -4.38 -21.83
N HIS A 496 -5.42 -5.63 -21.51
CA HIS A 496 -6.48 -6.00 -20.57
C HIS A 496 -5.96 -7.04 -19.58
N SER A 497 -5.21 -6.57 -18.58
CA SER A 497 -4.82 -7.37 -17.41
C SER A 497 -5.66 -6.94 -16.23
N ILE A 498 -5.93 -7.85 -15.29
CA ILE A 498 -6.60 -7.55 -14.01
C ILE A 498 -5.97 -6.34 -13.33
N GLN A 499 -4.64 -6.20 -13.45
CA GLN A 499 -3.88 -5.05 -12.98
C GLN A 499 -4.39 -3.73 -13.56
N SER A 500 -4.63 -3.64 -14.88
CA SER A 500 -5.18 -2.43 -15.53
C SER A 500 -6.58 -2.05 -15.02
N ILE A 501 -7.43 -3.04 -14.72
CA ILE A 501 -8.76 -2.83 -14.15
C ILE A 501 -8.62 -2.30 -12.72
N ILE A 502 -7.69 -2.82 -11.93
CA ILE A 502 -7.45 -2.32 -10.57
C ILE A 502 -6.94 -0.88 -10.59
N TRP A 503 -6.03 -0.53 -11.52
CA TRP A 503 -5.59 0.86 -11.71
C TRP A 503 -6.74 1.81 -12.04
N SER A 504 -7.72 1.37 -12.84
CA SER A 504 -8.91 2.17 -13.15
C SER A 504 -9.86 2.37 -11.95
N LEU A 505 -9.76 1.51 -10.93
CA LEU A 505 -10.61 1.53 -9.73
C LEU A 505 -9.97 2.29 -8.55
N ILE A 506 -8.79 2.87 -8.73
CA ILE A 506 -8.02 3.54 -7.67
C ILE A 506 -8.81 4.62 -6.94
N ASP A 507 -9.63 5.40 -7.65
CA ASP A 507 -10.47 6.44 -7.04
C ASP A 507 -11.51 5.87 -6.06
N HIS A 508 -11.97 4.63 -6.28
CA HIS A 508 -12.87 3.95 -5.35
C HIS A 508 -12.10 3.44 -4.13
N PHE A 509 -10.92 2.86 -4.33
CA PHE A 509 -10.05 2.45 -3.22
C PHE A 509 -9.64 3.64 -2.35
N SER A 510 -9.27 4.78 -2.93
CA SER A 510 -8.90 5.99 -2.18
C SER A 510 -10.06 6.52 -1.33
N ARG A 511 -11.29 6.54 -1.87
CA ARG A 511 -12.51 6.90 -1.12
C ARG A 511 -12.80 5.93 0.02
N LEU A 512 -12.73 4.62 -0.23
CA LEU A 512 -12.95 3.60 0.81
C LEU A 512 -11.94 3.75 1.96
N LEU A 513 -10.70 4.05 1.65
CA LEU A 513 -9.66 4.30 2.65
C LEU A 513 -9.94 5.56 3.47
N SER A 514 -10.51 6.60 2.87
CA SER A 514 -10.92 7.83 3.58
C SER A 514 -12.15 7.65 4.50
N GLU A 515 -13.04 6.70 4.23
CA GLU A 515 -14.31 6.50 4.95
C GLU A 515 -14.20 5.62 6.23
N ASN A 516 -13.01 5.51 6.84
CA ASN A 516 -12.76 4.65 8.01
C ASN A 516 -13.07 3.16 7.75
N CYS A 517 -12.69 2.59 6.60
CA CYS A 517 -12.90 1.15 6.31
C CYS A 517 -12.11 0.21 7.25
N LEU A 518 -12.79 -0.75 7.89
CA LEU A 518 -12.18 -1.78 8.77
C LEU A 518 -11.25 -2.78 8.03
N HIS A 519 -11.22 -2.76 6.69
CA HIS A 519 -10.56 -3.78 5.85
C HIS A 519 -9.36 -3.20 5.06
N TYR A 520 -8.60 -2.30 5.67
CA TYR A 520 -7.43 -1.67 5.03
C TYR A 520 -6.31 -2.69 4.75
N ASP A 521 -6.23 -3.76 5.54
CA ASP A 521 -5.31 -4.89 5.39
C ASP A 521 -5.44 -5.59 4.04
N ILE A 522 -6.66 -5.89 3.61
CA ILE A 522 -6.95 -6.53 2.31
C ILE A 522 -6.57 -5.58 1.16
N ILE A 523 -6.87 -4.29 1.30
CA ILE A 523 -6.53 -3.28 0.27
C ILE A 523 -5.01 -3.15 0.15
N LEU A 524 -4.28 -3.12 1.26
CA LEU A 524 -2.82 -3.12 1.25
C LEU A 524 -2.26 -4.38 0.58
N GLN A 525 -2.81 -5.57 0.87
CA GLN A 525 -2.38 -6.81 0.21
C GLN A 525 -2.63 -6.78 -1.30
N ILE A 526 -3.76 -6.22 -1.76
CA ILE A 526 -4.02 -6.01 -3.20
C ILE A 526 -2.96 -5.09 -3.80
N PHE A 527 -2.69 -3.94 -3.16
CA PHE A 527 -1.69 -2.98 -3.63
C PHE A 527 -0.26 -3.54 -3.63
N LEU A 528 0.08 -4.44 -2.71
CA LEU A 528 1.40 -5.09 -2.67
C LEU A 528 1.67 -5.91 -3.94
N GLN A 529 0.63 -6.53 -4.50
CA GLN A 529 0.72 -7.43 -5.67
C GLN A 529 0.67 -6.69 -7.01
N LEU A 530 0.35 -5.40 -7.02
CA LEU A 530 0.27 -4.61 -8.24
C LEU A 530 1.66 -4.34 -8.82
N LYS A 531 1.82 -4.61 -10.12
CA LYS A 531 2.97 -4.20 -10.92
C LYS A 531 2.56 -3.05 -11.83
N CYS A 532 3.33 -1.97 -11.86
CA CYS A 532 3.07 -0.87 -12.78
C CYS A 532 3.50 -1.25 -14.21
N TYR A 533 2.54 -1.39 -15.12
CA TYR A 533 2.78 -1.46 -16.56
C TYR A 533 2.28 -0.18 -17.24
N GLU A 534 3.23 0.54 -17.86
CA GLU A 534 3.11 1.59 -18.90
C GLU A 534 2.23 2.84 -18.67
N ILE A 535 1.23 2.83 -17.79
CA ILE A 535 0.36 3.99 -17.52
C ILE A 535 0.80 4.68 -16.23
N LEU A 536 1.41 5.85 -16.36
CA LEU A 536 1.71 6.70 -15.20
C LEU A 536 0.39 7.24 -14.59
N PRO A 537 0.19 7.14 -13.26
CA PRO A 537 -0.94 7.73 -12.60
C PRO A 537 -0.95 9.26 -12.77
N THR A 538 -2.14 9.86 -12.81
CA THR A 538 -2.26 11.33 -12.88
C THR A 538 -1.79 11.96 -11.57
N TYR A 539 -1.43 13.25 -11.61
CA TYR A 539 -1.00 13.99 -10.43
C TYR A 539 -2.05 13.98 -9.29
N GLU A 540 -3.35 14.06 -9.63
CA GLU A 540 -4.44 13.98 -8.64
C GLU A 540 -4.52 12.59 -8.01
N GLN A 541 -4.32 11.52 -8.79
CA GLN A 541 -4.28 10.15 -8.29
C GLN A 541 -3.09 9.93 -7.35
N ILE A 542 -1.91 10.44 -7.71
CA ILE A 542 -0.70 10.39 -6.87
C ILE A 542 -0.96 11.06 -5.51
N LEU A 543 -1.61 12.22 -5.51
CA LEU A 543 -1.91 12.97 -4.29
C LEU A 543 -2.94 12.25 -3.40
N GLN A 544 -4.01 11.69 -4.00
CA GLN A 544 -5.00 10.91 -3.27
C GLN A 544 -4.41 9.62 -2.68
N ILE A 545 -3.59 8.90 -3.46
CA ILE A 545 -2.92 7.69 -2.99
C ILE A 545 -1.97 8.03 -1.84
N ALA A 546 -1.14 9.06 -1.98
CA ALA A 546 -0.22 9.51 -0.93
C ALA A 546 -0.98 9.91 0.36
N SER A 547 -2.10 10.63 0.25
CA SER A 547 -2.96 10.95 1.41
C SER A 547 -3.54 9.68 2.04
N SER A 548 -4.04 8.75 1.23
CA SER A 548 -4.65 7.52 1.73
C SER A 548 -3.65 6.62 2.48
N PHE A 549 -2.38 6.55 2.05
CA PHE A 549 -1.33 5.85 2.78
C PHE A 549 -1.10 6.47 4.16
N THR A 550 -1.19 7.80 4.29
CA THR A 550 -1.10 8.45 5.59
C THR A 550 -2.31 8.11 6.45
N ASP A 551 -3.53 8.22 5.93
CA ASP A 551 -4.76 7.90 6.66
C ASP A 551 -4.81 6.44 7.14
N ILE A 552 -4.35 5.49 6.31
CA ILE A 552 -4.18 4.08 6.71
C ILE A 552 -3.22 3.97 7.89
N HIS A 553 -2.07 4.64 7.80
CA HIS A 553 -1.07 4.61 8.86
C HIS A 553 -1.63 5.20 10.17
N ILE A 554 -2.41 6.28 10.13
CA ILE A 554 -3.16 6.81 11.29
C ILE A 554 -4.04 5.71 11.88
N LYS A 555 -4.83 5.07 11.02
CA LYS A 555 -5.84 4.11 11.43
C LYS A 555 -5.25 2.83 12.03
N ILE A 556 -4.17 2.32 11.46
CA ILE A 556 -3.42 1.17 12.01
C ILE A 556 -3.01 1.46 13.47
N ILE A 557 -2.56 2.69 13.74
CA ILE A 557 -2.17 3.09 15.10
C ILE A 557 -3.40 3.30 16.01
N GLU A 558 -4.51 3.83 15.50
CA GLU A 558 -5.74 4.01 16.28
C GLU A 558 -6.40 2.69 16.69
N ASP A 559 -6.45 1.71 15.78
CA ASP A 559 -7.17 0.44 15.98
C ASP A 559 -6.52 -0.46 17.06
N ASN A 560 -5.26 -0.24 17.44
CA ASN A 560 -4.58 -0.85 18.62
C ASN A 560 -4.82 -2.38 18.82
N GLU A 561 -4.89 -3.16 17.74
CA GLU A 561 -5.10 -4.62 17.82
C GLU A 561 -3.79 -5.41 18.04
N ASN A 562 -3.92 -6.71 18.35
CA ASN A 562 -2.81 -7.64 18.66
C ASN A 562 -1.72 -7.76 17.57
N ASN A 563 -1.92 -7.17 16.37
CA ASN A 563 -1.04 -7.26 15.20
C ASN A 563 -0.57 -5.88 14.68
N LEU A 564 -0.47 -4.86 15.54
CA LEU A 564 -0.05 -3.49 15.16
C LEU A 564 1.20 -3.47 14.24
N ILE A 565 2.25 -4.22 14.60
CA ILE A 565 3.51 -4.22 13.84
C ILE A 565 3.40 -4.97 12.52
N GLU A 566 2.67 -6.09 12.47
CA GLU A 566 2.48 -6.82 11.21
C GLU A 566 1.75 -5.95 10.18
N ASN A 567 0.73 -5.20 10.63
CA ASN A 567 0.00 -4.27 9.78
C ASN A 567 0.86 -3.08 9.33
N LEU A 568 1.71 -2.55 10.22
CA LEU A 568 2.66 -1.49 9.86
C LEU A 568 3.76 -1.98 8.90
N LEU A 569 4.21 -3.23 9.02
CA LEU A 569 5.17 -3.84 8.10
C LEU A 569 4.55 -4.04 6.71
N LEU A 570 3.29 -4.51 6.66
CA LEU A 570 2.54 -4.61 5.41
C LEU A 570 2.35 -3.23 4.75
N TRP A 571 2.00 -2.22 5.54
CA TRP A 571 1.94 -0.82 5.08
C TRP A 571 3.29 -0.31 4.57
N ARG A 572 4.39 -0.63 5.25
CA ARG A 572 5.74 -0.27 4.80
C ARG A 572 6.04 -0.91 3.45
N ASP A 573 5.88 -2.22 3.33
CA ASP A 573 6.28 -2.97 2.14
C ASP A 573 5.47 -2.55 0.90
N THR A 574 4.18 -2.27 1.09
CA THR A 574 3.34 -1.68 0.04
C THR A 574 3.82 -0.29 -0.37
N LEU A 575 4.10 0.59 0.59
CA LEU A 575 4.61 1.93 0.31
C LEU A 575 5.98 1.90 -0.39
N LEU A 576 6.88 1.00 0.01
CA LEU A 576 8.18 0.78 -0.64
C LEU A 576 8.03 0.29 -2.09
N ASN A 577 7.10 -0.63 -2.37
CA ASN A 577 6.79 -1.02 -3.74
C ASN A 577 6.39 0.18 -4.60
N PHE A 578 5.62 1.13 -4.05
CA PHE A 578 5.24 2.35 -4.76
C PHE A 578 6.41 3.34 -4.96
N ILE A 579 7.33 3.43 -3.99
CA ILE A 579 8.53 4.27 -4.05
C ILE A 579 9.50 3.78 -5.14
N HIS A 580 9.68 2.47 -5.30
CA HIS A 580 10.55 1.91 -6.32
C HIS A 580 10.12 2.23 -7.77
N PHE A 581 8.93 2.80 -7.99
CA PHE A 581 8.48 3.30 -9.29
C PHE A 581 9.06 4.68 -9.66
N ASN A 582 9.96 5.26 -8.85
CA ASN A 582 10.80 6.44 -9.19
C ASN A 582 10.03 7.70 -9.62
N ASN A 583 8.92 8.02 -8.95
CA ASN A 583 8.24 9.30 -9.14
C ASN A 583 8.58 10.30 -8.03
N TYR A 584 9.37 11.32 -8.37
CA TYR A 584 9.79 12.37 -7.44
C TYR A 584 8.61 13.06 -6.73
N ASP A 585 7.51 13.32 -7.45
CA ASP A 585 6.34 14.01 -6.88
C ASP A 585 5.66 13.14 -5.81
N PHE A 586 5.59 11.82 -6.02
CA PHE A 586 5.04 10.90 -5.03
C PHE A 586 5.87 10.90 -3.74
N HIS A 587 7.20 10.85 -3.84
CA HIS A 587 8.09 10.93 -2.68
C HIS A 587 7.91 12.24 -1.92
N LEU A 588 7.80 13.36 -2.65
CA LEU A 588 7.59 14.69 -2.08
C LEU A 588 6.27 14.75 -1.30
N PHE A 589 5.17 14.29 -1.91
CA PHE A 589 3.85 14.32 -1.27
C PHE A 589 3.77 13.43 -0.04
N VAL A 590 4.29 12.21 -0.12
CA VAL A 590 4.33 11.28 1.01
C VAL A 590 5.13 11.86 2.18
N ILE A 591 6.26 12.53 1.91
CA ILE A 591 7.04 13.21 2.95
C ILE A 591 6.21 14.32 3.61
N ILE A 592 5.56 15.20 2.83
CA ILE A 592 4.76 16.31 3.36
C ILE A 592 3.61 15.78 4.21
N THR A 593 2.79 14.87 3.68
CA THR A 593 1.59 14.36 4.37
C THR A 593 1.94 13.55 5.61
N LEU A 594 3.00 12.72 5.57
CA LEU A 594 3.46 12.00 6.75
C LEU A 594 3.99 12.96 7.82
N MET A 595 4.74 14.00 7.45
CA MET A 595 5.29 14.96 8.41
C MET A 595 4.23 15.82 9.07
N ASP A 596 3.25 16.31 8.30
CA ASP A 596 2.11 17.08 8.81
C ASP A 596 1.20 16.25 9.73
N PHE A 597 1.23 14.91 9.63
CA PHE A 597 0.57 14.02 10.57
C PHE A 597 1.42 13.69 11.79
N LEU A 598 2.65 13.21 11.58
CA LEU A 598 3.49 12.61 12.62
C LEU A 598 3.86 13.62 13.71
N ILE A 599 4.21 14.84 13.31
CA ILE A 599 4.73 15.86 14.24
C ILE A 599 3.61 16.46 15.12
N PRO A 600 2.41 16.80 14.60
CA PRO A 600 1.37 17.44 15.43
C PRO A 600 0.45 16.49 16.21
N LYS A 601 0.23 15.24 15.73
CA LYS A 601 -0.85 14.35 16.23
C LYS A 601 -0.40 13.15 17.08
N LEU A 602 0.88 12.78 17.08
CA LEU A 602 1.39 11.71 17.95
C LEU A 602 1.65 12.21 19.38
N SER A 603 1.22 11.41 20.36
CA SER A 603 1.41 11.75 21.78
C SER A 603 2.89 11.73 22.18
N PRO A 604 3.25 12.43 23.27
CA PRO A 604 4.52 12.21 23.95
C PRO A 604 4.74 10.72 24.22
N PHE A 605 5.88 10.19 23.79
CA PHE A 605 6.30 8.82 24.06
C PHE A 605 6.80 8.68 25.51
N ASP A 606 5.97 9.03 26.50
CA ASP A 606 6.35 8.89 27.91
C ASP A 606 6.22 7.42 28.35
N LYS A 607 7.37 6.78 28.62
CA LYS A 607 7.45 5.74 29.65
C LYS A 607 7.12 6.41 30.97
N VAL A 608 5.92 6.23 31.49
CA VAL A 608 5.61 6.60 32.87
C VAL A 608 6.42 5.67 33.77
N ASP A 609 7.52 6.18 34.31
CA ASP A 609 8.26 5.53 35.40
C ASP A 609 7.35 5.48 36.64
N ASP A 610 6.71 4.32 36.84
CA ASP A 610 5.80 4.06 37.96
C ASP A 610 6.50 3.91 39.33
N THR A 611 7.76 4.34 39.48
CA THR A 611 8.57 4.03 40.66
C THR A 611 8.61 5.09 41.77
N ASN A 612 7.92 6.23 41.63
CA ASN A 612 7.87 7.26 42.68
C ASN A 612 6.45 7.70 43.10
N LEU A 613 5.51 6.76 43.17
CA LEU A 613 4.26 6.94 43.90
C LEU A 613 4.30 6.13 45.20
N THR A 614 4.85 6.72 46.26
CA THR A 614 4.60 6.28 47.64
C THR A 614 3.12 6.44 47.95
N ARG A 615 2.28 5.47 47.56
CA ARG A 615 0.91 5.33 48.06
C ARG A 615 0.95 4.76 49.47
N ARG A 616 0.64 5.59 50.47
CA ARG A 616 0.13 5.08 51.76
C ARG A 616 -1.26 4.47 51.49
N PRO A 617 -1.57 3.28 52.03
CA PRO A 617 -2.91 2.72 51.91
C PRO A 617 -3.81 3.44 52.93
N ILE A 618 -4.97 3.92 52.50
CA ILE A 618 -6.08 4.20 53.40
C ILE A 618 -7.29 3.45 52.88
N ASP A 619 -7.92 2.78 53.85
CA ASP A 619 -8.91 1.72 53.76
C ASP A 619 -10.16 2.03 52.93
N ASN A 620 -10.65 0.96 52.30
CA ASN A 620 -11.99 0.83 51.76
C ASN A 620 -13.02 0.81 52.90
N SER A 621 -13.94 1.77 52.93
CA SER A 621 -15.31 1.56 53.41
C SER A 621 -16.24 2.70 53.01
N GLY A 622 -17.39 2.38 52.39
CA GLY A 622 -18.61 3.22 52.50
C GLY A 622 -19.21 3.77 51.22
N SER A 623 -20.08 2.97 50.60
CA SER A 623 -21.37 3.30 49.96
C SER A 623 -21.70 4.74 49.50
N LEU A 624 -22.12 4.82 48.23
CA LEU A 624 -23.05 5.79 47.65
C LEU A 624 -24.26 6.08 48.56
N LEU A 625 -24.54 7.36 48.83
CA LEU A 625 -25.83 8.06 48.64
C LEU A 625 -25.88 9.36 49.46
N GLU A 626 -26.39 10.41 48.81
CA GLU A 626 -27.00 11.63 49.37
C GLU A 626 -26.23 12.44 50.42
N GLN A 627 -25.98 13.73 50.14
CA GLN A 627 -26.70 14.81 50.82
C GLN A 627 -26.17 16.20 50.42
N ASN A 628 -27.11 17.01 49.94
CA ASN A 628 -27.09 18.46 50.07
C ASN A 628 -26.98 18.87 51.54
N VAL A 629 -26.51 20.11 51.76
CA VAL A 629 -26.64 20.92 52.98
C VAL A 629 -25.55 20.72 54.05
N ASN A 630 -24.48 21.51 53.96
CA ASN A 630 -23.97 22.40 55.03
C ASN A 630 -22.48 22.72 54.85
N PHE A 631 -22.16 23.96 54.46
CA PHE A 631 -20.97 24.63 54.98
C PHE A 631 -21.25 26.15 55.06
N ASN A 632 -21.94 26.53 56.13
CA ASN A 632 -21.87 27.88 56.69
C ASN A 632 -20.68 27.91 57.66
N ALA A 633 -19.54 28.44 57.23
CA ALA A 633 -18.53 29.08 58.10
C ALA A 633 -17.43 29.73 57.25
N LEU A 634 -17.56 31.04 57.07
CA LEU A 634 -16.51 32.05 56.88
C LEU A 634 -15.12 31.55 56.43
N ASN A 635 -14.86 31.65 55.14
CA ASN A 635 -13.68 32.37 54.64
C ASN A 635 -14.03 33.05 53.33
N SER A 636 -13.86 34.37 53.31
CA SER A 636 -14.12 35.25 52.18
C SER A 636 -13.11 35.03 51.06
N ASN A 637 -13.63 35.11 49.84
CA ASN A 637 -12.96 35.33 48.55
C ASN A 637 -12.51 34.09 47.74
N ARG A 638 -13.41 33.73 46.82
CA ARG A 638 -13.21 33.13 45.49
C ARG A 638 -12.64 31.71 45.43
N VAL A 639 -13.54 30.75 45.22
CA VAL A 639 -13.20 29.49 44.54
C VAL A 639 -12.87 29.80 43.08
N LEU A 640 -11.59 29.81 42.73
CA LEU A 640 -11.08 29.94 41.36
C LEU A 640 -11.13 28.57 40.64
N SER A 641 -12.33 28.03 40.43
CA SER A 641 -12.64 26.82 39.61
C SER A 641 -12.14 25.42 40.10
N ARG A 642 -13.03 24.43 39.96
CA ARG A 642 -12.92 22.95 40.19
C ARG A 642 -11.57 22.37 40.65
N SER A 643 -11.41 22.17 41.95
CA SER A 643 -10.40 21.30 42.57
C SER A 643 -10.86 19.83 42.62
N PHE A 644 -10.96 19.18 41.46
CA PHE A 644 -10.97 17.72 41.26
C PHE A 644 -10.78 17.53 39.75
N ARG A 645 -9.53 17.60 39.26
CA ARG A 645 -9.22 17.10 37.92
C ARG A 645 -9.38 15.58 37.96
N LYS A 646 -10.60 15.10 37.72
CA LYS A 646 -10.79 13.81 37.04
C LYS A 646 -9.90 13.89 35.80
N THR A 647 -8.99 12.94 35.68
CA THR A 647 -8.09 12.71 34.54
C THR A 647 -8.66 13.32 33.26
N LEU A 648 -8.10 14.46 32.85
CA LEU A 648 -8.17 14.91 31.46
C LEU A 648 -7.38 13.86 30.70
N THR A 649 -8.07 12.86 30.17
CA THR A 649 -7.54 12.07 29.06
C THR A 649 -7.21 13.07 27.96
N ASN A 650 -5.95 13.02 27.50
CA ASN A 650 -5.48 13.79 26.36
C ASN A 650 -6.19 13.27 25.10
N ASP A 651 -7.45 13.67 24.90
CA ASP A 651 -8.34 13.22 23.80
C ASP A 651 -7.94 13.80 22.42
N ARG A 652 -6.67 14.12 22.19
CA ARG A 652 -6.19 14.66 20.90
C ARG A 652 -4.94 14.00 20.36
N PHE A 653 -4.30 13.12 21.11
CA PHE A 653 -3.05 12.51 20.69
C PHE A 653 -3.19 10.99 20.58
N ILE A 654 -2.76 10.45 19.45
CA ILE A 654 -2.73 9.02 19.20
C ILE A 654 -1.56 8.42 19.99
N LYS A 655 -1.83 7.39 20.79
CA LYS A 655 -0.85 6.76 21.70
C LYS A 655 -0.37 5.44 21.12
N ILE A 656 0.94 5.33 20.88
CA ILE A 656 1.60 4.06 20.60
C ILE A 656 1.94 3.38 21.94
N PRO A 657 1.65 2.08 22.13
CA PRO A 657 2.03 1.36 23.33
C PRO A 657 3.55 1.42 23.58
N PRO A 658 4.02 1.57 24.83
CA PRO A 658 5.43 1.80 25.13
C PRO A 658 6.37 0.65 24.71
N GLU A 659 5.82 -0.56 24.55
CA GLU A 659 6.53 -1.77 24.12
C GLU A 659 6.90 -1.75 22.63
N TYR A 660 6.15 -1.00 21.81
CA TYR A 660 6.32 -0.97 20.34
C TYR A 660 7.02 0.28 19.80
N ILE A 661 7.37 1.24 20.67
CA ILE A 661 7.99 2.51 20.27
C ILE A 661 9.29 2.31 19.52
N ASP A 662 10.17 1.44 20.03
CA ASP A 662 11.49 1.19 19.43
C ASP A 662 11.36 0.53 18.05
N GLN A 663 10.41 -0.40 17.90
CA GLN A 663 10.15 -1.08 16.63
C GLN A 663 9.49 -0.13 15.60
N TYR A 664 8.56 0.71 16.05
CA TYR A 664 7.93 1.73 15.22
C TYR A 664 8.92 2.80 14.75
N THR A 665 9.78 3.29 15.64
CA THR A 665 10.82 4.27 15.29
C THR A 665 11.83 3.70 14.29
N MET A 666 12.22 2.44 14.44
CA MET A 666 13.07 1.74 13.46
C MET A 666 12.38 1.62 12.09
N LEU A 667 11.11 1.22 12.07
CA LEU A 667 10.31 1.11 10.85
C LEU A 667 10.21 2.46 10.12
N MET A 668 9.91 3.54 10.83
CA MET A 668 9.85 4.89 10.25
C MET A 668 11.22 5.36 9.75
N THR A 669 12.30 4.99 10.42
CA THR A 669 13.67 5.29 9.97
C THR A 669 13.94 4.64 8.61
N ASP A 670 13.56 3.37 8.45
CA ASP A 670 13.71 2.65 7.18
C ASP A 670 12.88 3.30 6.06
N VAL A 671 11.62 3.65 6.34
CA VAL A 671 10.73 4.34 5.38
C VAL A 671 11.33 5.66 4.91
N PHE A 672 11.80 6.52 5.82
CA PHE A 672 12.40 7.80 5.44
C PHE A 672 13.73 7.63 4.70
N ASN A 673 14.55 6.63 5.06
CA ASN A 673 15.79 6.35 4.33
C ASN A 673 15.52 5.94 2.88
N GLU A 674 14.55 5.05 2.63
CA GLU A 674 14.17 4.61 1.29
C GLU A 674 13.48 5.71 0.48
N LEU A 675 12.61 6.53 1.10
CA LEU A 675 12.02 7.71 0.46
C LEU A 675 13.07 8.68 -0.09
N ILE A 676 14.23 8.76 0.57
CA ILE A 676 15.31 9.70 0.25
C ILE A 676 16.40 9.03 -0.63
N TYR A 677 16.40 7.70 -0.76
CA TYR A 677 17.38 6.95 -1.53
C TYR A 677 17.05 6.99 -3.04
N ASN A 678 17.51 8.05 -3.72
CA ASN A 678 17.50 8.13 -5.18
C ASN A 678 18.71 8.94 -5.71
N ASP A 679 18.87 9.03 -7.04
CA ASP A 679 19.96 9.76 -7.72
C ASP A 679 20.37 11.07 -7.01
N ASN A 680 21.69 11.31 -6.92
CA ASN A 680 22.30 12.37 -6.09
C ASN A 680 21.65 13.78 -6.23
N SER A 681 21.07 14.12 -7.39
CA SER A 681 20.41 15.41 -7.61
C SER A 681 19.01 15.52 -6.98
N GLN A 682 18.23 14.45 -7.00
CA GLN A 682 16.86 14.44 -6.44
C GLN A 682 16.88 14.28 -4.92
N LYS A 683 17.84 13.49 -4.40
CA LYS A 683 18.06 13.31 -2.96
C LYS A 683 18.18 14.64 -2.20
N GLN A 684 18.95 15.59 -2.75
CA GLN A 684 19.13 16.90 -2.12
C GLN A 684 17.82 17.68 -2.05
N GLN A 685 16.97 17.62 -3.07
CA GLN A 685 15.69 18.34 -3.10
C GLN A 685 14.66 17.74 -2.14
N LEU A 686 14.60 16.40 -2.06
CA LEU A 686 13.75 15.69 -1.08
C LEU A 686 14.17 16.01 0.36
N LEU A 687 15.48 16.05 0.64
CA LEU A 687 16.00 16.46 1.94
C LEU A 687 15.68 17.93 2.26
N ILE A 688 15.77 18.84 1.29
CA ILE A 688 15.36 20.24 1.48
C ILE A 688 13.86 20.32 1.83
N CYS A 689 13.01 19.58 1.12
CA CYS A 689 11.58 19.53 1.41
C CYS A 689 11.31 19.03 2.82
N LEU A 690 11.92 17.89 3.20
CA LEU A 690 11.83 17.32 4.55
C LEU A 690 12.21 18.34 5.63
N VAL A 691 13.30 19.09 5.41
CA VAL A 691 13.75 20.12 6.36
C VAL A 691 12.73 21.27 6.45
N THR A 692 12.22 21.75 5.31
CA THR A 692 11.24 22.84 5.31
C THR A 692 9.94 22.45 6.01
N THR A 693 9.39 21.26 5.75
CA THR A 693 8.19 20.75 6.42
C THR A 693 8.42 20.51 7.91
N LEU A 694 9.61 20.04 8.28
CA LEU A 694 10.00 19.87 9.68
C LEU A 694 10.09 21.21 10.41
N ILE A 695 10.67 22.22 9.77
CA ILE A 695 10.76 23.58 10.33
C ILE A 695 9.37 24.21 10.45
N ASP A 696 8.50 24.07 9.45
CA ASP A 696 7.14 24.62 9.50
C ASP A 696 6.31 24.00 10.63
N ASN A 697 6.43 22.68 10.85
CA ASN A 697 5.72 21.99 11.93
C ASN A 697 6.30 22.29 13.33
N ILE A 698 7.61 22.43 13.46
CA ILE A 698 8.27 22.62 14.76
C ILE A 698 8.39 24.10 15.14
N LEU A 699 8.59 25.00 14.17
CA LEU A 699 8.88 26.43 14.32
C LEU A 699 8.14 27.32 13.28
N PRO A 700 6.79 27.40 13.32
CA PRO A 700 5.98 28.07 12.28
C PRO A 700 6.18 29.60 12.15
N ASP A 701 6.70 30.29 13.18
CA ASP A 701 6.68 31.75 13.28
C ASP A 701 8.06 32.44 13.06
N SER A 702 8.86 32.08 12.05
CA SER A 702 10.16 32.77 11.90
C SER A 702 10.65 33.12 10.51
N THR A 703 10.93 34.41 10.34
CA THR A 703 12.06 34.89 9.53
C THR A 703 13.31 34.13 9.97
N VAL A 704 13.87 33.33 9.06
CA VAL A 704 14.97 32.40 9.33
C VAL A 704 16.27 33.17 9.54
N ASP A 705 16.51 33.65 10.76
CA ASP A 705 17.82 34.20 11.14
C ASP A 705 18.80 33.05 11.40
N VAL A 706 19.76 32.89 10.49
CA VAL A 706 20.80 31.84 10.51
C VAL A 706 21.98 32.22 11.43
N GLN A 707 22.01 33.44 11.97
CA GLN A 707 23.17 33.99 12.68
C GLN A 707 23.20 33.63 14.18
N PHE A 708 24.40 33.37 14.71
CA PHE A 708 24.63 33.10 16.14
C PHE A 708 25.06 34.38 16.87
N ASP A 709 24.18 34.96 17.69
CA ASP A 709 24.42 36.22 18.41
C ASP A 709 24.36 36.08 19.94
N ASP A 710 25.14 36.90 20.66
CA ASP A 710 25.24 36.81 22.13
C ASP A 710 23.95 37.21 22.85
N ASP A 711 23.20 38.16 22.29
CA ASP A 711 21.93 38.63 22.86
C ASP A 711 20.87 37.52 22.79
N GLN A 712 20.89 36.71 21.72
CA GLN A 712 19.97 35.59 21.53
C GLN A 712 20.32 34.38 22.41
N CYS A 713 21.59 34.25 22.84
CA CYS A 713 22.02 33.18 23.74
C CYS A 713 21.53 33.39 25.19
N LYS A 714 21.42 34.65 25.63
CA LYS A 714 21.15 35.01 27.03
C LYS A 714 19.66 35.07 27.39
N THR A 715 18.78 35.30 26.43
CA THR A 715 17.33 35.32 26.64
C THR A 715 16.67 34.24 25.77
N PRO A 716 16.45 33.03 26.30
CA PRO A 716 15.74 32.01 25.54
C PRO A 716 14.28 32.43 25.47
N ASN A 717 13.79 32.66 24.25
CA ASN A 717 12.38 32.96 24.02
C ASN A 717 11.52 31.74 24.42
N GLU A 718 10.23 31.95 24.72
CA GLU A 718 9.26 30.88 24.98
C GLU A 718 9.29 29.79 23.88
N ARG A 719 9.59 30.21 22.65
CA ARG A 719 9.88 29.36 21.49
C ARG A 719 10.96 28.31 21.74
N ASN A 720 12.09 28.67 22.34
CA ASN A 720 13.21 27.74 22.54
C ASN A 720 12.85 26.66 23.56
N LEU A 721 12.05 27.01 24.58
CA LEU A 721 11.54 26.04 25.55
C LEU A 721 10.43 25.17 24.96
N ALA A 722 9.57 25.71 24.10
CA ALA A 722 8.57 24.94 23.36
C ALA A 722 9.23 23.91 22.42
N LEU A 723 10.36 24.27 21.79
CA LEU A 723 11.16 23.36 20.98
C LEU A 723 11.70 22.18 21.81
N ILE A 724 12.29 22.45 22.98
CA ILE A 724 12.79 21.37 23.86
C ILE A 724 11.66 20.43 24.26
N ARG A 725 10.49 20.98 24.66
CA ARG A 725 9.33 20.15 25.00
C ARG A 725 8.91 19.26 23.83
N ARG A 726 8.85 19.78 22.61
CA ARG A 726 8.53 18.98 21.41
C ARG A 726 9.56 17.90 21.13
N LEU A 727 10.86 18.19 21.27
CA LEU A 727 11.93 17.21 21.07
C LEU A 727 11.95 16.11 22.15
N ASP A 728 11.57 16.45 23.38
CA ASP A 728 11.40 15.49 24.47
C ASP A 728 10.18 14.60 24.24
N GLU A 729 9.07 15.18 23.78
CA GLU A 729 7.83 14.45 23.54
C GLU A 729 7.92 13.56 22.28
N GLN A 730 8.74 13.93 21.29
CA GLN A 730 8.83 13.25 20.00
C GLN A 730 10.27 12.83 19.59
N PRO A 731 10.69 11.58 19.87
CA PRO A 731 12.02 11.08 19.52
C PRO A 731 12.22 10.91 18.01
N LEU A 732 11.13 10.77 17.23
CA LEU A 732 11.20 10.72 15.76
C LEU A 732 11.87 11.96 15.15
N VAL A 733 11.72 13.13 15.79
CA VAL A 733 12.37 14.36 15.31
C VAL A 733 13.88 14.24 15.31
N TRP A 734 14.47 13.54 16.29
CA TRP A 734 15.92 13.29 16.34
C TRP A 734 16.38 12.41 15.18
N ILE A 735 15.62 11.38 14.84
CA ILE A 735 15.89 10.50 13.70
C ILE A 735 15.86 11.30 12.38
N LEU A 736 14.85 12.16 12.21
CA LEU A 736 14.73 13.01 11.02
C LEU A 736 15.92 13.97 10.90
N LEU A 737 16.28 14.64 12.00
CA LEU A 737 17.46 15.53 12.05
C LEU A 737 18.75 14.75 11.75
N GLU A 738 18.87 13.51 12.19
CA GLU A 738 19.99 12.62 11.89
C GLU A 738 20.07 12.20 10.41
N ILE A 739 18.94 11.96 9.76
CA ILE A 739 18.85 11.69 8.32
C ILE A 739 19.28 12.94 7.54
N ILE A 740 18.79 14.12 7.96
CA ILE A 740 19.16 15.41 7.37
C ILE A 740 20.68 15.67 7.53
N ALA A 741 21.26 15.32 8.68
CA ALA A 741 22.68 15.49 8.98
C ALA A 741 23.61 14.69 8.04
N THR A 742 23.08 13.80 7.19
CA THR A 742 23.87 13.11 6.15
C THR A 742 24.27 14.01 4.99
N ASP A 743 23.54 15.12 4.75
CA ASP A 743 23.84 16.12 3.72
C ASP A 743 24.04 17.51 4.36
N ASN A 744 25.24 18.06 4.21
CA ASN A 744 25.60 19.34 4.82
C ASN A 744 24.75 20.51 4.30
N ASN A 745 24.32 20.49 3.03
CA ASN A 745 23.56 21.58 2.45
C ASN A 745 22.11 21.59 2.97
N ALA A 746 21.51 20.40 3.12
CA ALA A 746 20.19 20.28 3.74
C ALA A 746 20.25 20.64 5.24
N PHE A 747 21.30 20.20 5.95
CA PHE A 747 21.49 20.47 7.38
C PHE A 747 21.68 21.96 7.71
N GLN A 748 22.22 22.76 6.77
CA GLN A 748 22.31 24.22 6.93
C GLN A 748 20.94 24.85 7.21
N LEU A 749 19.87 24.33 6.60
CA LEU A 749 18.51 24.83 6.82
C LEU A 749 18.01 24.53 8.25
N CYS A 750 18.57 23.51 8.94
CA CYS A 750 18.26 23.18 10.34
C CYS A 750 19.01 24.02 11.38
N LEU A 751 19.93 24.92 10.98
CA LEU A 751 20.65 25.81 11.91
C LEU A 751 19.74 26.59 12.89
N PRO A 752 18.54 27.06 12.53
CA PRO A 752 17.62 27.69 13.48
C PRO A 752 17.18 26.76 14.61
N ILE A 753 16.93 25.47 14.32
CA ILE A 753 16.56 24.46 15.33
C ILE A 753 17.74 24.24 16.27
N ILE A 754 18.94 24.06 15.72
CA ILE A 754 20.19 23.86 16.47
C ILE A 754 20.47 25.06 17.39
N ARG A 755 20.32 26.28 16.87
CA ARG A 755 20.51 27.52 17.63
C ARG A 755 19.51 27.64 18.78
N CYS A 756 18.23 27.41 18.52
CA CYS A 756 17.18 27.43 19.55
C CYS A 756 17.43 26.37 20.63
N LEU A 757 17.82 25.16 20.24
CA LEU A 757 18.10 24.07 21.16
C LEU A 757 19.35 24.35 22.00
N LEU A 758 20.46 24.75 21.37
CA LEU A 758 21.72 25.03 22.05
C LEU A 758 21.58 26.20 23.03
N SER A 759 20.90 27.29 22.65
CA SER A 759 20.64 28.42 23.55
C SER A 759 19.78 28.04 24.75
N ALA A 760 18.71 27.26 24.55
CA ALA A 760 17.88 26.82 25.67
C ALA A 760 18.60 25.83 26.60
N LEU A 761 19.42 24.92 26.06
CA LEU A 761 20.26 24.03 26.88
C LEU A 761 21.30 24.81 27.68
N ILE A 762 21.98 25.79 27.08
CA ILE A 762 22.93 26.66 27.78
C ILE A 762 22.24 27.32 28.98
N VAL A 763 21.06 27.91 28.79
CA VAL A 763 20.34 28.60 29.87
C VAL A 763 19.79 27.63 30.92
N GLN A 764 19.34 26.43 30.52
CA GLN A 764 18.93 25.39 31.46
C GLN A 764 20.10 24.96 32.36
N TRP A 765 21.27 24.68 31.77
CA TRP A 765 22.47 24.35 32.55
C TRP A 765 22.99 25.54 33.37
N GLU A 766 22.82 26.77 32.88
CA GLU A 766 23.15 27.98 33.64
C GLU A 766 22.25 28.16 34.88
N ASN A 767 20.98 27.77 34.80
CA ASN A 767 20.02 27.91 35.92
C ASN A 767 20.18 26.81 36.98
N VAL A 768 20.75 25.66 36.61
CA VAL A 768 21.00 24.52 37.50
C VAL A 768 22.36 24.69 38.23
N ARG A 769 22.60 25.88 38.83
CA ARG A 769 23.88 26.24 39.49
C ARG A 769 24.16 25.44 40.78
N GLY A 770 24.40 24.14 40.66
CA GLY A 770 24.77 23.24 41.76
C GLY A 770 26.10 22.53 41.53
N GLU A 771 26.68 21.99 42.60
CA GLU A 771 27.81 21.03 42.53
C GLU A 771 27.36 19.62 42.08
N ASP A 772 26.06 19.44 41.86
CA ASP A 772 25.48 18.18 41.40
C ASP A 772 26.06 17.77 40.04
N ARG A 773 26.20 16.46 39.87
CA ARG A 773 26.63 15.86 38.59
C ARG A 773 25.54 16.01 37.55
N ALA A 774 25.95 16.13 36.29
CA ALA A 774 25.00 16.21 35.17
C ALA A 774 24.06 14.99 35.07
N THR A 775 24.47 13.82 35.60
CA THR A 775 23.65 12.60 35.67
C THR A 775 22.38 12.73 36.50
N THR A 776 22.31 13.71 37.40
CA THR A 776 21.08 14.02 38.16
C THR A 776 19.97 14.55 37.24
N TYR A 777 20.36 15.12 36.09
CA TYR A 777 19.50 15.76 35.10
C TYR A 777 19.55 15.00 33.78
N LEU A 778 19.09 13.74 33.80
CA LEU A 778 19.13 12.81 32.67
C LEU A 778 18.54 13.38 31.38
N LYS A 779 17.43 14.12 31.44
CA LYS A 779 16.77 14.70 30.25
C LYS A 779 17.65 15.76 29.58
N GLN A 780 18.18 16.71 30.35
CA GLN A 780 19.08 17.73 29.81
C GLN A 780 20.37 17.12 29.28
N LEU A 781 20.87 16.07 29.96
CA LEU A 781 22.06 15.33 29.57
C LEU A 781 21.89 14.60 28.23
N THR A 782 20.78 13.89 28.04
CA THR A 782 20.48 13.17 26.78
C THR A 782 20.31 14.15 25.62
N LEU A 783 19.54 15.24 25.81
CA LEU A 783 19.38 16.28 24.79
C LEU A 783 20.72 16.93 24.39
N SER A 784 21.58 17.23 25.38
CA SER A 784 22.90 17.80 25.13
C SER A 784 23.80 16.81 24.37
N THR A 785 23.75 15.54 24.74
CA THR A 785 24.52 14.47 24.07
C THR A 785 24.09 14.28 22.62
N ASN A 786 22.78 14.16 22.38
CA ASN A 786 22.21 13.99 21.04
C ASN A 786 22.54 15.18 20.13
N LEU A 787 22.51 16.41 20.66
CA LEU A 787 22.90 17.60 19.92
C LEU A 787 24.36 17.55 19.43
N ILE A 788 25.30 17.11 20.27
CA ILE A 788 26.72 17.02 19.85
C ILE A 788 26.92 15.89 18.85
N ILE A 789 26.27 14.74 19.05
CA ILE A 789 26.30 13.62 18.09
C ILE A 789 25.77 14.07 16.73
N LEU A 790 24.67 14.83 16.71
CA LEU A 790 24.10 15.42 15.50
C LEU A 790 25.10 16.34 14.78
N LEU A 791 25.71 17.28 15.52
CA LEU A 791 26.72 18.21 14.98
C LEU A 791 28.00 17.49 14.51
N LYS A 792 28.38 16.39 15.16
CA LYS A 792 29.47 15.49 14.75
C LYS A 792 29.13 14.81 13.42
N LYS A 793 27.92 14.27 13.28
CA LYS A 793 27.44 13.61 12.05
C LYS A 793 27.41 14.58 10.86
N ALA A 794 26.96 15.80 11.08
CA ALA A 794 26.98 16.89 10.10
C ALA A 794 28.39 17.48 9.82
N ARG A 795 29.43 17.02 10.52
CA ARG A 795 30.83 17.51 10.40
C ARG A 795 30.99 19.01 10.71
N TYR A 796 30.16 19.55 11.60
CA TYR A 796 30.21 20.97 11.99
C TYR A 796 31.18 21.22 13.16
N LEU A 797 31.58 20.19 13.90
CA LEU A 797 32.54 20.28 15.00
C LEU A 797 33.86 19.57 14.67
N PRO A 798 35.02 20.20 14.92
CA PRO A 798 36.34 19.58 14.76
C PRO A 798 36.70 18.72 15.97
N LEU A 799 37.74 17.89 15.83
CA LEU A 799 38.35 17.20 16.98
C LEU A 799 39.08 18.22 17.89
N PRO A 800 38.94 18.17 19.22
CA PRO A 800 38.17 17.22 20.02
C PRO A 800 36.76 17.71 20.42
N LEU A 801 36.28 18.84 19.87
CA LEU A 801 34.94 19.40 20.18
C LEU A 801 33.80 18.42 19.86
N ASN A 802 33.95 17.61 18.81
CA ASN A 802 32.98 16.61 18.39
C ASN A 802 32.83 15.42 19.38
N GLU A 803 33.82 15.15 20.23
CA GLU A 803 33.77 14.05 21.21
C GLU A 803 33.37 14.52 22.62
N ILE A 804 33.17 15.83 22.84
CA ILE A 804 32.90 16.41 24.17
C ILE A 804 31.73 15.74 24.92
N TYR A 805 30.76 15.16 24.21
CA TYR A 805 29.62 14.50 24.82
C TYR A 805 30.02 13.34 25.76
N GLU A 806 31.18 12.70 25.53
CA GLU A 806 31.72 11.65 26.40
C GLU A 806 32.09 12.17 27.79
N LEU A 807 32.35 13.48 27.92
CA LEU A 807 32.67 14.12 29.19
C LEU A 807 31.42 14.40 30.03
N PHE A 808 30.26 14.63 29.40
CA PHE A 808 29.06 15.10 30.09
C PHE A 808 28.62 14.25 31.29
N PRO A 809 28.65 12.89 31.25
CA PRO A 809 28.25 12.06 32.40
C PRO A 809 29.14 12.22 33.63
N PHE A 810 30.38 12.70 33.47
CA PHE A 810 31.39 12.70 34.54
C PHE A 810 31.67 14.08 35.14
N VAL A 811 31.07 15.13 34.58
CA VAL A 811 31.33 16.53 34.94
C VAL A 811 30.14 17.16 35.68
N THR A 812 30.38 18.32 36.29
CA THR A 812 29.33 19.08 37.01
C THR A 812 28.40 19.81 36.04
N CYS A 813 27.20 20.17 36.49
CA CYS A 813 26.22 20.93 35.69
C CYS A 813 26.83 22.24 35.12
N TYR A 814 27.66 22.93 35.91
CA TYR A 814 28.37 24.14 35.47
C TYR A 814 29.46 23.87 34.41
N ASP A 815 30.11 22.72 34.49
CA ASP A 815 31.09 22.33 33.47
C ASP A 815 30.40 22.01 32.14
N CYS A 816 29.20 21.39 32.16
CA CYS A 816 28.35 21.23 30.96
C CYS A 816 27.99 22.58 30.32
N PHE A 817 27.57 23.56 31.13
CA PHE A 817 27.33 24.94 30.67
C PHE A 817 28.58 25.53 29.98
N THR A 818 29.76 25.35 30.59
CA THR A 818 31.02 25.87 30.06
C THR A 818 31.36 25.25 28.71
N LEU A 819 31.19 23.93 28.57
CA LEU A 819 31.45 23.19 27.34
C LEU A 819 30.47 23.57 26.21
N LEU A 820 29.17 23.69 26.50
CA LEU A 820 28.17 24.11 25.51
C LEU A 820 28.35 25.58 25.09
N SER A 821 28.72 26.46 26.02
CA SER A 821 29.05 27.86 25.72
C SER A 821 30.29 27.97 24.82
N ASN A 822 31.26 27.08 25.01
CA ASN A 822 32.45 26.99 24.17
C ASN A 822 32.08 26.58 22.73
N ILE A 823 31.15 25.63 22.57
CA ILE A 823 30.61 25.22 21.27
C ILE A 823 29.83 26.35 20.60
N TRP A 824 29.01 27.10 21.35
CA TRP A 824 28.31 28.28 20.84
C TRP A 824 29.29 29.30 20.25
N ASN A 825 30.35 29.62 21.00
CA ASN A 825 31.39 30.55 20.56
C ASN A 825 32.15 30.04 19.33
N TYR A 826 32.36 28.73 19.21
CA TYR A 826 32.97 28.12 18.03
C TYR A 826 32.08 28.29 16.79
N LEU A 827 30.80 27.93 16.89
CA LEU A 827 29.85 28.04 15.79
C LEU A 827 29.64 29.50 15.34
N LYS A 828 29.64 30.43 16.30
CA LYS A 828 29.55 31.87 16.05
C LYS A 828 30.73 32.41 15.23
N GLN A 829 31.97 32.10 15.61
CA GLN A 829 33.14 32.60 14.87
C GLN A 829 33.28 31.95 13.49
N ASN A 830 32.83 30.69 13.32
CA ASN A 830 32.95 29.94 12.08
C ASN A 830 31.71 30.00 11.17
N GLN A 831 30.80 30.95 11.37
CA GLN A 831 29.52 31.03 10.67
C GLN A 831 29.64 31.15 9.13
N GLN A 832 30.71 31.77 8.63
CA GLN A 832 30.96 31.89 7.17
C GLN A 832 31.37 30.56 6.53
N LEU A 833 32.05 29.68 7.28
CA LEU A 833 32.41 28.33 6.85
C LEU A 833 31.17 27.42 6.84
N LEU A 834 30.25 27.63 7.78
CA LEU A 834 28.99 26.89 7.86
C LEU A 834 27.99 27.22 6.74
N THR A 835 28.19 28.32 5.99
CA THR A 835 27.25 28.82 4.97
C THR A 835 27.77 28.72 3.53
N THR A 836 29.03 28.33 3.32
CA THR A 836 29.65 28.23 1.99
C THR A 836 29.59 26.79 1.46
N LYS A 837 29.13 26.61 0.21
CA LYS A 837 29.05 25.31 -0.53
C LYS A 837 30.38 24.57 -0.73
N LEU A 838 31.48 25.05 -0.13
CA LEU A 838 32.87 24.62 -0.34
C LEU A 838 33.35 23.57 0.68
N LEU A 839 32.45 22.89 1.39
CA LEU A 839 32.78 21.78 2.30
C LEU A 839 33.35 20.53 1.59
N THR A 840 33.51 20.55 0.26
CA THR A 840 34.18 19.49 -0.52
C THR A 840 35.71 19.63 -0.58
N GLN A 841 36.28 20.75 -0.13
CA GLN A 841 37.73 20.87 -0.02
C GLN A 841 38.17 20.91 1.45
N GLN A 842 38.79 19.80 1.84
CA GLN A 842 39.91 19.73 2.78
C GLN A 842 39.75 20.63 4.01
N GLN A 843 39.29 20.01 5.10
CA GLN A 843 39.47 20.49 6.46
C GLN A 843 40.94 20.93 6.72
N THR A 844 41.29 22.18 6.41
CA THR A 844 42.23 22.93 7.24
C THR A 844 41.48 23.27 8.51
N ILE A 845 41.43 22.30 9.42
CA ILE A 845 40.89 22.49 10.77
C ILE A 845 41.70 23.64 11.38
N ILE A 846 41.07 24.80 11.55
CA ILE A 846 41.65 25.88 12.36
C ILE A 846 41.69 25.33 13.79
N ARG A 847 42.85 24.80 14.19
CA ARG A 847 43.13 24.40 15.57
C ARG A 847 43.39 25.67 16.37
N ASP A 848 42.35 26.46 16.62
CA ASP A 848 42.47 27.64 17.47
C ASP A 848 42.59 27.21 18.93
N PRO A 849 43.69 27.55 19.64
CA PRO A 849 43.91 27.18 21.04
C PRO A 849 42.77 27.62 21.97
N LEU A 850 42.08 28.71 21.59
CA LEU A 850 41.01 29.35 22.33
C LEU A 850 39.88 28.40 22.74
N TYR A 851 39.57 27.41 21.90
CA TYR A 851 38.45 26.49 22.13
C TYR A 851 38.86 25.22 22.88
N PHE A 852 40.16 24.96 23.05
CA PHE A 852 40.64 23.76 23.74
C PHE A 852 40.89 24.01 25.23
N ASP A 853 41.23 25.25 25.60
CA ASP A 853 41.48 25.63 27.00
C ASP A 853 40.31 25.35 27.95
N PRO A 854 39.03 25.63 27.59
CA PRO A 854 37.90 25.30 28.45
C PRO A 854 37.73 23.79 28.66
N ILE A 855 37.91 22.98 27.61
CA ILE A 855 37.84 21.51 27.68
C ILE A 855 38.93 20.99 28.62
N ARG A 856 40.16 21.46 28.41
CA ARG A 856 41.31 21.08 29.23
C ARG A 856 41.11 21.45 30.70
N PHE A 857 40.58 22.64 30.96
CA PHE A 857 40.28 23.09 32.31
C PHE A 857 39.25 22.18 32.98
N VAL A 858 38.17 21.82 32.28
CA VAL A 858 37.15 20.89 32.81
C VAL A 858 37.74 19.50 33.09
N ILE A 859 38.59 18.98 32.20
CA ILE A 859 39.28 17.69 32.40
C ILE A 859 40.23 17.76 33.60
N GLN A 860 41.04 18.82 33.72
CA GLN A 860 41.97 19.01 34.85
C GLN A 860 41.23 19.14 36.19
N LYS A 861 40.13 19.90 36.22
CA LYS A 861 39.27 20.05 37.40
C LYS A 861 38.66 18.72 37.83
N ASN A 862 38.29 17.85 36.88
CA ASN A 862 37.61 16.57 37.13
C ASN A 862 38.52 15.34 36.93
N ILE A 863 39.84 15.49 37.06
CA ILE A 863 40.82 14.44 36.71
C ILE A 863 40.60 13.12 37.46
N ALA A 864 40.04 13.18 38.69
CA ALA A 864 39.74 11.99 39.48
C ALA A 864 38.66 11.10 38.85
N ASN A 865 37.70 11.69 38.11
CA ASN A 865 36.60 10.96 37.47
C ASN A 865 36.86 10.73 35.98
N VAL A 866 37.46 11.71 35.31
CA VAL A 866 37.65 11.74 33.85
C VAL A 866 39.05 11.24 33.45
N GLY A 867 39.93 10.91 34.39
CA GLY A 867 41.33 10.55 34.10
C GLY A 867 41.53 9.43 33.08
N HIS A 868 40.61 8.46 33.02
CA HIS A 868 40.65 7.38 32.03
C HIS A 868 40.29 7.82 30.59
N ILE A 869 39.50 8.90 30.45
CA ILE A 869 39.12 9.50 29.16
C ILE A 869 40.05 10.69 28.84
N ALA A 870 40.69 11.28 29.85
CA ALA A 870 41.63 12.38 29.68
C ALA A 870 42.75 12.02 28.69
N GLU A 871 43.24 10.77 28.72
CA GLU A 871 44.21 10.26 27.74
C GLU A 871 43.65 10.23 26.32
N HIS A 872 42.38 9.87 26.13
CA HIS A 872 41.72 9.92 24.82
C HIS A 872 41.66 11.36 24.28
N PHE A 873 41.20 12.33 25.09
CA PHE A 873 41.15 13.75 24.68
C PHE A 873 42.53 14.36 24.51
N LEU A 874 43.49 14.00 25.35
CA LEU A 874 44.89 14.38 25.20
C LEU A 874 45.44 13.81 23.90
N HIS A 875 45.18 12.56 23.56
CA HIS A 875 45.59 11.95 22.30
C HIS A 875 44.91 12.60 21.08
N LEU A 876 43.64 12.98 21.16
CA LEU A 876 42.94 13.73 20.11
C LEU A 876 43.49 15.15 19.92
N GLN A 877 43.91 15.79 21.02
CA GLN A 877 44.53 17.12 21.01
C GLN A 877 46.00 17.05 20.54
N LEU A 878 46.72 16.04 21.00
CA LEU A 878 48.12 15.77 20.71
C LEU A 878 48.33 15.15 19.35
N GLN A 879 47.31 14.53 18.74
CA GLN A 879 47.40 13.90 17.42
C GLN A 879 48.16 14.86 16.51
N PRO A 880 49.47 14.60 16.32
CA PRO A 880 50.29 15.57 15.67
C PRO A 880 49.84 15.54 14.23
N THR A 881 49.74 16.72 13.65
CA THR A 881 49.88 16.91 12.21
C THR A 881 50.93 15.93 11.63
N GLY A 882 51.99 15.59 12.38
CA GLY A 882 53.02 14.61 12.02
C GLY A 882 52.68 13.12 11.93
N SER A 883 51.62 12.57 12.56
CA SER A 883 51.27 11.13 12.44
C SER A 883 50.09 10.87 11.49
N ILE A 884 49.61 11.93 10.85
CA ILE A 884 48.70 11.85 9.71
C ILE A 884 49.55 11.44 8.50
N ALA A 885 49.15 10.38 7.79
CA ALA A 885 49.84 9.83 6.62
C ALA A 885 49.96 10.79 5.41
N PHE A 886 49.68 12.09 5.59
CA PHE A 886 49.52 13.09 4.54
C PHE A 886 50.49 14.30 4.66
N ILE A 887 51.37 14.35 5.67
CA ILE A 887 52.40 15.42 5.79
C ILE A 887 53.74 14.95 5.24
N SER A 888 54.38 15.80 4.43
CA SER A 888 55.71 15.52 3.86
C SER A 888 56.78 15.44 4.95
N ASP A 889 57.80 14.60 4.75
CA ASP A 889 58.89 14.45 5.72
C ASP A 889 59.64 15.76 6.00
N ASP A 890 59.63 16.71 5.06
CA ASP A 890 60.30 18.00 5.21
C ASP A 890 59.50 18.98 6.08
N GLU A 891 58.17 18.96 5.94
CA GLU A 891 57.28 19.73 6.81
C GLU A 891 57.28 19.19 8.24
N ARG A 892 57.33 17.86 8.40
CA ARG A 892 57.50 17.22 9.72
C ARG A 892 58.80 17.67 10.39
N LYS A 893 59.92 17.71 9.66
CA LYS A 893 61.23 18.19 10.19
C LYS A 893 61.21 19.67 10.56
N ALA A 894 60.48 20.50 9.81
CA ALA A 894 60.34 21.92 10.10
C ALA A 894 59.62 22.12 11.44
N LEU A 895 58.46 21.48 11.63
CA LEU A 895 57.66 21.56 12.86
C LEU A 895 58.40 21.04 14.10
N THR A 896 59.31 20.08 13.93
CA THR A 896 60.13 19.52 15.03
C THR A 896 61.50 20.19 15.20
N THR A 897 61.75 21.31 14.50
CA THR A 897 62.95 22.13 14.68
C THR A 897 62.65 23.32 15.62
N PHE A 898 63.48 23.45 16.66
CA PHE A 898 63.43 24.50 17.69
C PHE A 898 64.62 25.44 17.53
N VAL A 899 64.37 26.74 17.35
CA VAL A 899 65.43 27.77 17.23
C VAL A 899 65.48 28.61 18.50
N ILE A 900 66.61 28.57 19.22
CA ILE A 900 66.84 29.31 20.45
C ILE A 900 67.84 30.42 20.16
N VAL A 901 67.42 31.66 20.35
CA VAL A 901 68.22 32.85 20.02
C VAL A 901 68.88 33.40 21.28
N GLY A 902 70.21 33.43 21.27
CA GLY A 902 71.09 33.80 22.36
C GLY A 902 71.91 32.62 22.88
N GLY A 903 73.14 32.89 23.31
CA GLY A 903 74.06 31.96 23.98
C GLY A 903 74.24 32.28 25.46
N GLY A 904 73.35 33.07 26.06
CA GLY A 904 73.40 33.40 27.49
C GLY A 904 72.96 32.23 28.39
N PRO A 905 73.07 32.37 29.73
CA PRO A 905 72.69 31.31 30.67
C PRO A 905 71.27 30.79 30.44
N THR A 906 70.29 31.69 30.30
CA THR A 906 68.89 31.33 30.05
C THR A 906 68.71 30.45 28.82
N SER A 907 69.36 30.83 27.72
CA SER A 907 69.25 30.12 26.43
C SER A 907 69.85 28.72 26.52
N ILE A 908 71.01 28.61 27.18
CA ILE A 908 71.71 27.34 27.35
C ILE A 908 70.99 26.42 28.34
N GLU A 909 70.47 26.95 29.45
CA GLU A 909 69.64 26.20 30.40
C GLU A 909 68.37 25.67 29.73
N PHE A 910 67.68 26.52 28.96
CA PHE A 910 66.49 26.11 28.22
C PHE A 910 66.80 25.05 27.16
N SER A 911 67.90 25.22 26.43
CA SER A 911 68.37 24.22 25.45
C SER A 911 68.66 22.87 26.12
N GLY A 912 69.26 22.90 27.31
CA GLY A 912 69.55 21.72 28.11
C GLY A 912 68.28 21.02 28.62
N GLU A 913 67.34 21.77 29.21
CA GLU A 913 66.06 21.21 29.68
C GLU A 913 65.19 20.68 28.53
N LEU A 914 65.17 21.38 27.39
CA LEU A 914 64.44 20.93 26.21
C LEU A 914 65.04 19.63 25.65
N HIS A 915 66.37 19.53 25.60
CA HIS A 915 67.04 18.31 25.21
C HIS A 915 66.70 17.15 26.16
N ASP A 916 66.77 17.36 27.48
CA ASP A 916 66.44 16.32 28.45
C ASP A 916 64.98 15.87 28.30
N PHE A 917 64.06 16.83 28.13
CA PHE A 917 62.65 16.54 27.87
C PHE A 917 62.45 15.70 26.59
N ILE A 918 63.12 16.06 25.50
CA ILE A 918 63.05 15.33 24.24
C ILE A 918 63.56 13.90 24.39
N VAL A 919 64.74 13.73 24.98
CA VAL A 919 65.44 12.45 25.01
C VAL A 919 64.90 11.52 26.09
N GLU A 920 64.53 12.05 27.26
CA GLU A 920 64.09 11.24 28.40
C GLU A 920 62.58 10.98 28.41
N ASP A 921 61.78 11.93 27.93
CA ASP A 921 60.32 11.88 28.04
C ASP A 921 59.66 11.69 26.67
N VAL A 922 59.88 12.60 25.70
CA VAL A 922 59.22 12.54 24.38
C VAL A 922 59.60 11.27 23.61
N ALA A 923 60.87 10.88 23.58
CA ALA A 923 61.33 9.69 22.86
C ALA A 923 60.70 8.37 23.37
N LYS A 924 60.24 8.31 24.62
CA LYS A 924 59.54 7.14 25.16
C LYS A 924 58.14 6.98 24.57
N TRP A 925 57.43 8.09 24.37
CA TRP A 925 56.05 8.11 23.92
C TRP A 925 55.93 8.27 22.40
N PHE A 926 56.89 8.93 21.77
CA PHE A 926 56.92 9.26 20.34
C PHE A 926 58.29 8.91 19.72
N PRO A 927 58.63 7.62 19.60
CA PRO A 927 59.96 7.18 19.16
C PRO A 927 60.29 7.58 17.70
N ASP A 928 59.26 7.78 16.87
CA ASP A 928 59.42 8.12 15.44
C ASP A 928 59.67 9.62 15.21
N VAL A 929 59.46 10.46 16.23
CA VAL A 929 59.59 11.92 16.11
C VAL A 929 61.03 12.33 16.37
N LYS A 930 61.77 12.66 15.32
CA LYS A 930 63.11 13.25 15.42
C LYS A 930 63.01 14.77 15.52
N THR A 931 63.56 15.33 16.59
CA THR A 931 63.57 16.77 16.88
C THR A 931 64.98 17.34 16.76
N ARG A 932 65.07 18.65 16.51
CA ARG A 932 66.34 19.36 16.37
C ARG A 932 66.28 20.68 17.14
N VAL A 933 67.28 20.95 17.97
CA VAL A 933 67.43 22.19 18.74
C VAL A 933 68.62 22.97 18.19
N ILE A 934 68.40 24.20 17.75
CA ILE A 934 69.44 25.06 17.17
C ILE A 934 69.61 26.27 18.07
N VAL A 935 70.81 26.45 18.63
CA VAL A 935 71.15 27.64 19.43
C VAL A 935 71.94 28.60 18.56
N VAL A 936 71.45 29.82 18.39
CA VAL A 936 72.07 30.86 17.57
C VAL A 936 72.69 31.92 18.48
N GLU A 937 74.00 32.13 18.37
CA GLU A 937 74.75 33.11 19.16
C GLU A 937 75.62 34.00 18.27
N SER A 938 75.55 35.31 18.53
CA SER A 938 76.24 36.35 17.77
C SER A 938 77.77 36.34 17.94
N THR A 939 78.25 35.91 19.10
CA THR A 939 79.67 35.81 19.45
C THR A 939 80.25 34.43 19.13
N ASP A 940 81.56 34.27 19.24
CA ASP A 940 82.27 33.01 18.93
C ASP A 940 82.09 31.93 20.00
N HIS A 941 81.58 32.29 21.18
CA HIS A 941 81.40 31.39 22.33
C HIS A 941 80.07 31.66 23.06
N ILE A 942 79.50 30.61 23.66
CA ILE A 942 78.33 30.72 24.54
C ILE A 942 78.78 31.12 25.95
N LEU A 943 77.84 31.55 26.80
CA LEU A 943 78.10 31.86 28.21
C LEU A 943 79.27 32.83 28.42
N GLY A 944 79.38 33.88 27.60
CA GLY A 944 80.55 34.78 27.58
C GLY A 944 80.84 35.57 28.86
N THR A 945 79.99 35.48 29.88
CA THR A 945 80.27 36.00 31.23
C THR A 945 81.00 35.00 32.14
N PHE A 946 81.11 33.73 31.74
CA PHE A 946 81.82 32.68 32.47
C PHE A 946 83.31 32.63 32.08
N ASP A 947 84.14 32.00 32.92
CA ASP A 947 85.52 31.67 32.56
C ASP A 947 85.64 30.82 31.28
N SER A 948 86.64 31.12 30.46
CA SER A 948 86.86 30.47 29.16
C SER A 948 86.90 28.94 29.25
N LYS A 949 87.51 28.38 30.30
CA LYS A 949 87.55 26.91 30.49
C LYS A 949 86.18 26.29 30.73
N LEU A 950 85.28 26.98 31.42
CA LEU A 950 83.91 26.53 31.67
C LEU A 950 83.07 26.66 30.39
N THR A 951 83.28 27.72 29.65
CA THR A 951 82.67 27.95 28.33
C THR A 951 83.08 26.89 27.32
N ASP A 952 84.37 26.55 27.23
CA ASP A 952 84.87 25.48 26.36
C ASP A 952 84.27 24.12 26.72
N TYR A 953 84.19 23.83 28.03
CA TYR A 953 83.53 22.62 28.52
C TYR A 953 82.05 22.57 28.13
N ALA A 954 81.32 23.67 28.28
CA ALA A 954 79.91 23.78 27.90
C ALA A 954 79.70 23.55 26.40
N MET A 955 80.51 24.21 25.57
CA MET A 955 80.47 24.04 24.12
C MET A 955 80.74 22.59 23.70
N ASN A 956 81.72 21.94 24.31
CA ASN A 956 82.04 20.54 24.00
C ASN A 956 80.91 19.59 24.36
N ILE A 957 80.26 19.79 25.51
CA ILE A 957 79.11 18.97 25.92
C ILE A 957 77.92 19.16 24.97
N LEU A 958 77.56 20.41 24.68
CA LEU A 958 76.40 20.67 23.82
C LEU A 958 76.64 20.18 22.39
N LYS A 959 77.87 20.33 21.86
CA LYS A 959 78.25 19.78 20.53
C LYS A 959 78.28 18.25 20.50
N SER A 960 78.47 17.58 21.63
CA SER A 960 78.45 16.11 21.69
C SER A 960 77.04 15.50 21.59
N ARG A 961 75.99 16.32 21.68
CA ARG A 961 74.59 15.88 21.60
C ARG A 961 74.06 16.01 20.18
N SER A 962 73.52 14.93 19.62
CA SER A 962 73.02 14.88 18.23
C SER A 962 71.86 15.84 17.96
N GLU A 963 71.07 16.15 18.98
CA GLU A 963 69.86 16.96 18.88
C GLU A 963 70.19 18.46 18.90
N ILE A 964 71.35 18.87 19.43
CA ILE A 964 71.71 20.28 19.63
C ILE A 964 72.74 20.74 18.60
N THR A 965 72.40 21.76 17.82
CA THR A 965 73.30 22.45 16.90
C THR A 965 73.63 23.84 17.40
N LEU A 966 74.90 24.11 17.69
CA LEU A 966 75.37 25.47 18.04
C LEU A 966 75.80 26.23 16.79
N LYS A 967 75.17 27.38 16.51
CA LYS A 967 75.55 28.33 15.47
C LYS A 967 76.10 29.61 16.10
N THR A 968 77.41 29.63 16.35
CA THR A 968 78.13 30.82 16.82
C THR A 968 78.51 31.75 15.66
N ASN A 969 78.99 32.96 15.96
CA ASN A 969 79.34 34.00 14.98
C ASN A 969 78.20 34.35 13.99
N THR A 970 76.95 34.12 14.39
CA THR A 970 75.78 34.28 13.51
C THR A 970 74.64 34.87 14.33
N HIS A 971 73.94 35.87 13.78
CA HIS A 971 72.77 36.46 14.43
C HIS A 971 71.52 36.32 13.57
N VAL A 972 70.36 36.34 14.22
CA VAL A 972 69.07 36.32 13.52
C VAL A 972 68.83 37.69 12.89
N LYS A 973 68.50 37.71 11.60
CA LYS A 973 68.18 38.91 10.82
C LYS A 973 66.67 39.17 10.77
N ARG A 974 65.88 38.10 10.61
CA ARG A 974 64.40 38.15 10.54
C ARG A 974 63.82 36.84 11.05
N VAL A 975 62.66 36.92 11.71
CA VAL A 975 61.83 35.77 12.09
C VAL A 975 60.51 35.92 11.34
N ASP A 976 60.18 34.91 10.54
CA ASP A 976 58.90 34.79 9.81
C ASP A 976 58.04 33.70 10.47
N GLU A 977 56.82 33.46 9.96
CA GLU A 977 55.84 32.55 10.60
C GLU A 977 56.36 31.10 10.75
N ASN A 978 57.05 30.57 9.74
CA ASN A 978 57.52 29.18 9.69
C ASN A 978 59.05 29.04 9.55
N GLU A 979 59.80 30.15 9.55
CA GLU A 979 61.24 30.15 9.29
C GLU A 979 62.00 31.31 9.95
N VAL A 980 63.31 31.10 10.16
CA VAL A 980 64.24 32.10 10.71
C VAL A 980 65.37 32.36 9.71
N LEU A 981 65.55 33.63 9.33
CA LEU A 981 66.63 34.09 8.45
C LEU A 981 67.83 34.56 9.27
N LEU A 982 68.99 33.96 9.02
CA LEU A 982 70.26 34.29 9.66
C LEU A 982 71.07 35.34 8.89
N SER A 983 72.03 35.98 9.57
CA SER A 983 72.89 37.03 9.01
C SER A 983 73.80 36.56 7.89
N ASN A 984 74.11 35.27 7.82
CA ASN A 984 74.88 34.62 6.76
C ASN A 984 74.04 34.26 5.51
N GLY A 985 72.72 34.56 5.53
CA GLY A 985 71.78 34.23 4.44
C GLY A 985 71.12 32.86 4.56
N GLU A 986 71.44 32.07 5.59
CA GLU A 986 70.82 30.77 5.85
C GLU A 986 69.37 30.95 6.35
N VAL A 987 68.45 30.17 5.77
CA VAL A 987 67.03 30.12 6.18
C VAL A 987 66.77 28.80 6.90
N ILE A 988 66.23 28.86 8.11
CA ILE A 988 65.96 27.70 8.95
C ILE A 988 64.45 27.56 9.15
N PRO A 989 63.80 26.58 8.51
CA PRO A 989 62.42 26.22 8.83
C PRO A 989 62.31 25.70 10.26
N CYS A 990 61.35 26.20 11.04
CA CYS A 990 61.19 25.85 12.44
C CYS A 990 59.74 25.97 12.92
N GLY A 991 59.35 25.10 13.86
CA GLY A 991 58.03 25.14 14.50
C GLY A 991 57.97 26.03 15.74
N LEU A 992 59.11 26.34 16.37
CA LEU A 992 59.18 27.21 17.54
C LEU A 992 60.50 27.98 17.59
N THR A 993 60.37 29.30 17.80
CA THR A 993 61.49 30.20 18.05
C THR A 993 61.41 30.75 19.47
N VAL A 994 62.50 30.60 20.24
CA VAL A 994 62.62 31.09 21.62
C VAL A 994 63.65 32.22 21.67
N TRP A 995 63.19 33.43 21.96
CA TRP A 995 64.04 34.62 22.02
C TRP A 995 64.40 34.95 23.48
N SER A 996 65.68 34.87 23.82
CA SER A 996 66.16 35.05 25.20
C SER A 996 67.37 35.99 25.33
N THR A 997 67.58 36.82 24.31
CA THR A 997 68.69 37.77 24.24
C THR A 997 68.20 39.20 24.04
N GLY A 998 68.97 40.17 24.54
CA GLY A 998 68.66 41.60 24.46
C GLY A 998 67.65 42.05 25.51
N LEU A 999 68.07 42.98 26.37
CA LEU A 999 67.18 43.73 27.26
C LEU A 999 66.91 45.09 26.63
N SER A 1000 65.65 45.54 26.68
CA SER A 1000 65.23 46.87 26.25
C SER A 1000 64.54 47.58 27.41
N PRO A 1001 64.66 48.92 27.53
CA PRO A 1001 63.85 49.69 28.46
C PRO A 1001 62.36 49.46 28.19
N THR A 1002 61.56 49.43 29.26
CA THR A 1002 60.09 49.46 29.16
C THR A 1002 59.63 50.84 28.70
N GLU A 1003 58.42 50.94 28.16
CA GLU A 1003 57.82 52.20 27.69
C GLU A 1003 57.83 53.31 28.76
N LEU A 1004 57.57 52.95 30.02
CA LEU A 1004 57.68 53.89 31.13
C LEU A 1004 59.11 54.42 31.27
N THR A 1005 60.10 53.52 31.30
CA THR A 1005 61.51 53.93 31.47
C THR A 1005 62.06 54.66 30.25
N SER A 1006 61.54 54.41 29.05
CA SER A 1006 61.95 55.11 27.82
C SER A 1006 61.36 56.52 27.71
N THR A 1007 60.14 56.74 28.21
CA THR A 1007 59.44 58.05 28.14
C THR A 1007 59.89 59.06 29.21
N LEU A 1008 60.38 58.60 30.36
CA LEU A 1008 60.82 59.49 31.45
C LEU A 1008 62.02 60.37 31.04
N SER A 1009 61.99 61.66 31.36
CA SER A 1009 63.05 62.63 31.01
C SER A 1009 64.21 62.65 32.02
N PHE A 1010 64.68 61.47 32.44
CA PHE A 1010 65.85 61.31 33.33
C PHE A 1010 67.12 61.01 32.51
N LEU A 1011 68.30 61.18 33.12
CA LEU A 1011 69.57 60.81 32.50
C LEU A 1011 69.63 59.29 32.30
N LYS A 1012 69.99 58.84 31.10
CA LYS A 1012 70.02 57.41 30.71
C LYS A 1012 71.29 57.02 29.99
N GLU A 1013 71.67 55.75 30.11
CA GLU A 1013 72.76 55.14 29.37
C GLU A 1013 72.42 55.01 27.88
N LYS A 1014 73.24 55.58 27.00
CA LYS A 1014 72.98 55.63 25.54
C LYS A 1014 72.85 54.25 24.88
N ARG A 1015 73.53 53.23 25.41
CA ARG A 1015 73.56 51.88 24.81
C ARG A 1015 72.40 51.00 25.28
N SER A 1016 72.10 51.01 26.59
CA SER A 1016 71.13 50.10 27.21
C SER A 1016 69.77 50.75 27.49
N GLY A 1017 69.69 52.08 27.48
CA GLY A 1017 68.50 52.84 27.87
C GLY A 1017 68.22 52.84 29.38
N ARG A 1018 69.11 52.29 30.21
CA ARG A 1018 68.95 52.22 31.67
C ARG A 1018 69.09 53.60 32.31
N ILE A 1019 68.29 53.87 33.33
CA ILE A 1019 68.30 55.14 34.08
C ILE A 1019 69.57 55.21 34.93
N TYR A 1020 70.27 56.35 34.86
CA TYR A 1020 71.43 56.56 35.70
C TYR A 1020 71.03 56.90 37.13
N THR A 1021 71.80 56.36 38.06
CA THR A 1021 71.66 56.62 39.50
C THR A 1021 73.00 57.03 40.10
N ASN A 1022 72.96 57.68 41.26
CA ASN A 1022 74.16 57.83 42.10
C ASN A 1022 74.47 56.55 42.87
N ASP A 1023 75.56 56.53 43.63
CA ASP A 1023 75.99 55.38 44.45
C ASP A 1023 75.01 55.00 45.57
N HIS A 1024 74.00 55.83 45.82
CA HIS A 1024 72.92 55.52 46.76
C HIS A 1024 71.59 55.19 46.07
N LEU A 1025 71.63 54.87 44.77
CA LEU A 1025 70.52 54.43 43.93
C LEU A 1025 69.41 55.48 43.71
N GLN A 1026 69.74 56.76 43.85
CA GLN A 1026 68.85 57.88 43.53
C GLN A 1026 68.96 58.24 42.05
N VAL A 1027 67.83 58.54 41.41
CA VAL A 1027 67.77 58.87 39.98
C VAL A 1027 68.44 60.23 39.70
N LEU A 1028 69.24 60.28 38.62
CA LEU A 1028 69.90 61.50 38.15
C LEU A 1028 69.06 62.23 37.10
N ILE A 1029 68.95 63.56 37.23
CA ILE A 1029 68.37 64.44 36.19
C ILE A 1029 69.47 64.78 35.17
N ASP A 1030 70.61 65.27 35.67
CA ASP A 1030 71.83 65.56 34.91
C ASP A 1030 73.04 64.94 35.64
N ASP A 1031 74.24 65.02 35.05
CA ASP A 1031 75.48 64.35 35.53
C ASP A 1031 75.87 64.62 37.00
N LYS A 1032 75.28 65.64 37.65
CA LYS A 1032 75.63 66.04 39.03
C LYS A 1032 74.43 66.17 39.98
N THR A 1033 73.20 66.05 39.50
CA THR A 1033 71.98 66.35 40.27
C THR A 1033 71.11 65.11 40.45
N ALA A 1034 70.97 64.65 41.70
CA ALA A 1034 70.11 63.52 42.07
C ALA A 1034 68.78 63.99 42.63
N ILE A 1035 67.70 63.24 42.36
CA ILE A 1035 66.37 63.47 42.95
C ILE A 1035 66.28 62.70 44.26
N ASN A 1036 66.06 63.42 45.36
CA ASN A 1036 66.11 62.84 46.71
C ASN A 1036 65.03 61.77 46.97
N ASN A 1037 63.87 61.90 46.32
CA ASN A 1037 62.69 61.06 46.60
C ASN A 1037 62.43 59.99 45.54
N ILE A 1038 63.30 59.88 44.53
CA ILE A 1038 63.14 58.89 43.44
C ILE A 1038 64.35 57.98 43.42
N PHE A 1039 64.08 56.69 43.56
CA PHE A 1039 65.08 55.63 43.56
C PHE A 1039 64.78 54.64 42.44
N ALA A 1040 65.84 54.12 41.83
CA ALA A 1040 65.72 53.08 40.80
C ALA A 1040 66.76 51.98 41.06
N LEU A 1041 66.36 50.73 40.85
CA LEU A 1041 67.19 49.55 41.10
C LEU A 1041 66.85 48.45 40.10
N GLY A 1042 67.71 47.43 40.02
CA GLY A 1042 67.53 46.29 39.14
C GLY A 1042 67.84 46.63 37.68
N ASP A 1043 67.14 45.97 36.77
CA ASP A 1043 67.52 45.98 35.35
C ASP A 1043 67.25 47.35 34.69
N CYS A 1044 66.31 48.14 35.22
CA CYS A 1044 65.98 49.46 34.66
C CYS A 1044 66.98 50.58 34.99
N ALA A 1045 67.93 50.34 35.90
CA ALA A 1045 68.84 51.38 36.38
C ALA A 1045 70.26 50.90 36.62
N THR A 1046 71.23 51.80 36.48
CA THR A 1046 72.64 51.54 36.78
C THR A 1046 73.29 52.77 37.41
N PRO A 1047 74.24 52.62 38.35
CA PRO A 1047 75.06 53.74 38.81
C PRO A 1047 75.88 54.31 37.66
N ILE A 1048 76.10 55.63 37.67
CA ILE A 1048 76.85 56.32 36.61
C ILE A 1048 78.35 56.01 36.63
N GLU A 1049 78.93 55.84 37.82
CA GLU A 1049 80.38 55.60 37.96
C GLU A 1049 80.77 54.14 37.70
N HIS A 1050 79.89 53.19 38.04
CA HIS A 1050 80.14 51.76 37.94
C HIS A 1050 78.92 51.02 37.40
N SER A 1051 79.07 50.39 36.24
CA SER A 1051 78.00 49.60 35.64
C SER A 1051 77.78 48.28 36.38
N ILE A 1052 76.54 48.04 36.81
CA ILE A 1052 76.15 46.81 37.51
C ILE A 1052 75.40 45.90 36.54
N PRO A 1053 75.71 44.58 36.49
CA PRO A 1053 75.02 43.64 35.61
C PRO A 1053 73.53 43.53 35.98
N ALA A 1054 72.67 43.51 34.95
CA ALA A 1054 71.23 43.31 35.05
C ALA A 1054 70.92 41.85 35.45
N THR A 1055 70.97 41.58 36.75
CA THR A 1055 70.79 40.24 37.31
C THR A 1055 69.91 40.29 38.55
N ALA A 1056 69.17 39.22 38.79
CA ALA A 1056 68.38 39.06 40.01
C ALA A 1056 69.24 39.19 41.29
N GLN A 1057 70.52 38.79 41.23
CA GLN A 1057 71.44 38.96 42.34
C GLN A 1057 71.73 40.44 42.64
N ALA A 1058 72.01 41.24 41.62
CA ALA A 1058 72.22 42.68 41.76
C ALA A 1058 70.97 43.36 42.31
N ALA A 1059 69.81 43.09 41.70
CA ALA A 1059 68.53 43.65 42.13
C ALA A 1059 68.21 43.30 43.59
N ALA A 1060 68.42 42.04 44.01
CA ALA A 1060 68.18 41.63 45.39
C ALA A 1060 69.13 42.30 46.40
N GLN A 1061 70.40 42.54 46.01
CA GLN A 1061 71.34 43.27 46.87
C GLN A 1061 70.97 44.76 46.96
N GLN A 1062 70.62 45.39 45.84
CA GLN A 1062 70.17 46.78 45.78
C GLN A 1062 68.89 47.00 46.59
N ALA A 1063 67.91 46.10 46.47
CA ALA A 1063 66.66 46.15 47.23
C ALA A 1063 66.91 45.99 48.74
N LYS A 1064 67.78 45.05 49.15
CA LYS A 1064 68.16 44.89 50.57
C LYS A 1064 68.87 46.13 51.11
N TYR A 1065 69.74 46.74 50.31
CA TYR A 1065 70.42 47.99 50.65
C TYR A 1065 69.41 49.14 50.84
N LEU A 1066 68.51 49.36 49.88
CA LEU A 1066 67.50 50.42 49.98
C LEU A 1066 66.51 50.17 51.12
N ALA A 1067 66.05 48.94 51.33
CA ALA A 1067 65.16 48.61 52.44
C ALA A 1067 65.83 48.89 53.80
N LYS A 1068 67.11 48.53 53.96
CA LYS A 1068 67.87 48.88 55.17
C LYS A 1068 68.02 50.39 55.34
N ARG A 1069 68.23 51.13 54.25
CA ARG A 1069 68.33 52.60 54.26
C ARG A 1069 67.01 53.24 54.67
N PHE A 1070 65.89 52.84 54.07
CA PHE A 1070 64.55 53.35 54.39
C PHE A 1070 64.13 53.05 55.82
N ASN A 1071 64.53 51.90 56.39
CA ASN A 1071 64.20 51.53 57.76
C ASN A 1071 65.03 52.28 58.83
N GLN A 1072 65.97 53.16 58.45
CA GLN A 1072 66.67 53.98 59.41
C GLN A 1072 65.79 55.15 59.88
N LYS A 1073 65.65 55.31 61.21
CA LYS A 1073 64.85 56.37 61.83
C LYS A 1073 65.23 57.79 61.38
N THR A 1074 66.48 58.00 60.97
CA THR A 1074 66.99 59.28 60.48
C THR A 1074 66.64 59.59 59.03
N PHE A 1075 66.20 58.60 58.24
CA PHE A 1075 65.90 58.79 56.81
C PHE A 1075 64.70 59.73 56.57
N PHE A 1076 63.64 59.60 57.38
CA PHE A 1076 62.41 60.42 57.24
C PHE A 1076 62.42 61.72 58.05
N LEU A 1077 63.39 61.92 58.95
CA LEU A 1077 63.53 63.15 59.74
C LEU A 1077 64.28 64.26 58.99
N ALA A 1078 64.90 63.96 57.85
CA ALA A 1078 65.58 64.92 57.00
C ALA A 1078 64.61 65.65 56.05
N ASN A 1079 63.53 66.21 56.58
CA ASN A 1079 62.68 67.17 55.87
C ASN A 1079 63.19 68.60 56.15
N SER A 1080 64.27 69.02 55.48
CA SER A 1080 64.55 70.41 55.06
C SER A 1080 65.98 70.56 54.54
N ASN A 1081 66.09 70.63 53.21
CA ASN A 1081 67.12 71.29 52.40
C ASN A 1081 68.62 70.93 52.51
N GLU A 1082 69.09 70.13 53.47
CA GLU A 1082 70.46 69.58 53.44
C GLU A 1082 70.45 68.11 53.87
N ILE A 1083 70.17 67.23 52.92
CA ILE A 1083 70.58 65.82 53.05
C ILE A 1083 72.08 65.83 52.81
N THR A 1084 72.87 65.95 53.88
CA THR A 1084 74.26 65.49 53.85
C THR A 1084 74.20 63.98 53.61
N ASN A 1085 74.45 63.57 52.36
CA ASN A 1085 74.52 62.17 51.94
C ASN A 1085 75.64 61.36 52.65
N ASP A 1086 76.42 61.98 53.55
CA ASP A 1086 77.71 61.50 54.03
C ASP A 1086 77.70 60.44 55.15
N LYS A 1087 76.53 60.00 55.67
CA LYS A 1087 76.52 59.04 56.80
C LYS A 1087 76.07 57.62 56.46
N TYR A 1088 75.46 57.35 55.30
CA TYR A 1088 75.11 55.97 54.90
C TYR A 1088 76.09 55.47 53.85
N PRO A 1089 76.65 54.25 53.97
CA PRO A 1089 77.64 53.75 53.01
C PRO A 1089 77.05 53.68 51.60
N ALA A 1090 77.88 53.95 50.60
CA ALA A 1090 77.54 53.72 49.19
C ALA A 1090 77.17 52.25 48.91
N PHE A 1091 76.30 52.02 47.93
CA PHE A 1091 75.98 50.67 47.48
C PHE A 1091 77.18 50.04 46.76
N ASN A 1092 77.64 48.89 47.23
CA ASN A 1092 78.69 48.12 46.57
C ASN A 1092 78.17 46.73 46.19
N PHE A 1093 78.21 46.42 44.90
CA PHE A 1093 77.78 45.12 44.38
C PHE A 1093 78.82 44.04 44.66
N SER A 1094 78.39 43.00 45.36
CA SER A 1094 79.21 41.81 45.59
C SER A 1094 78.78 40.69 44.65
N ASN A 1095 79.50 40.44 43.55
CA ASN A 1095 79.25 39.28 42.70
C ASN A 1095 79.42 37.99 43.54
N LEU A 1096 78.49 37.03 43.53
CA LEU A 1096 78.57 35.81 44.35
C LEU A 1096 78.98 34.59 43.52
N GLY A 1097 79.23 34.80 42.23
CA GLY A 1097 79.44 33.77 41.24
C GLY A 1097 78.20 33.54 40.38
N MET A 1098 78.35 32.68 39.39
CA MET A 1098 77.31 32.32 38.43
C MET A 1098 77.15 30.82 38.33
N LEU A 1099 75.93 30.39 38.05
CA LEU A 1099 75.55 29.00 37.88
C LEU A 1099 74.78 28.86 36.57
N ALA A 1100 74.98 27.77 35.86
CA ALA A 1100 74.19 27.44 34.69
C ALA A 1100 73.99 25.92 34.60
N TYR A 1101 72.76 25.49 34.32
CA TYR A 1101 72.45 24.12 33.94
C TYR A 1101 72.78 23.88 32.46
N LEU A 1102 73.30 22.69 32.13
CA LEU A 1102 73.66 22.31 30.76
C LEU A 1102 72.78 21.20 30.19
N GLY A 1103 71.78 20.68 30.90
CA GLY A 1103 71.11 19.42 30.54
C GLY A 1103 71.91 18.18 30.97
N GLY A 1104 71.28 17.01 31.01
CA GLY A 1104 71.89 15.71 31.25
C GLY A 1104 72.63 15.62 32.60
N TYR A 1105 72.06 16.20 33.66
CA TYR A 1105 72.67 16.28 34.99
C TYR A 1105 74.03 17.01 35.03
N GLY A 1106 74.36 17.80 34.00
CA GLY A 1106 75.57 18.62 33.93
C GLY A 1106 75.30 20.07 34.33
N GLY A 1107 76.21 20.67 35.11
CA GLY A 1107 76.15 22.09 35.45
C GLY A 1107 77.50 22.79 35.39
N LEU A 1108 77.46 24.12 35.49
CA LEU A 1108 78.62 25.00 35.62
C LEU A 1108 78.48 25.83 36.89
N ALA A 1109 79.58 26.00 37.61
CA ALA A 1109 79.68 26.90 38.74
C ALA A 1109 80.96 27.72 38.66
N ASP A 1110 80.80 29.02 38.42
CA ASP A 1110 81.87 30.01 38.43
C ASP A 1110 81.79 30.82 39.72
N LEU A 1111 82.48 30.37 40.77
CA LEU A 1111 82.56 31.04 42.06
C LEU A 1111 83.88 31.82 42.14
N LYS A 1112 83.92 32.90 42.93
CA LYS A 1112 85.11 33.77 43.04
C LYS A 1112 86.44 33.06 43.26
N GLN A 1113 86.43 31.94 43.99
CA GLN A 1113 87.64 31.20 44.36
C GLN A 1113 87.77 29.83 43.67
N THR A 1114 86.67 29.30 43.10
CA THR A 1114 86.62 27.92 42.60
C THR A 1114 85.73 27.82 41.37
N LYS A 1115 86.23 27.16 40.33
CA LYS A 1115 85.50 26.86 39.09
C LYS A 1115 85.23 25.37 39.04
N ILE A 1116 83.97 24.97 38.98
CA ILE A 1116 83.55 23.58 39.03
C ILE A 1116 82.65 23.32 37.81
N SER A 1117 82.82 22.17 37.16
CA SER A 1117 81.94 21.72 36.07
C SER A 1117 81.47 20.28 36.28
N GLY A 1118 80.36 19.91 35.62
CA GLY A 1118 79.81 18.55 35.63
C GLY A 1118 78.77 18.31 36.73
N PHE A 1119 78.66 17.06 37.18
CA PHE A 1119 77.61 16.62 38.09
C PHE A 1119 77.65 17.31 39.48
N LEU A 1120 78.85 17.53 40.02
CA LEU A 1120 79.02 18.25 41.29
C LEU A 1120 78.49 19.69 41.21
N SER A 1121 78.66 20.35 40.05
CA SER A 1121 78.10 21.67 39.80
C SER A 1121 76.59 21.65 39.66
N TRP A 1122 76.00 20.58 39.10
CA TRP A 1122 74.56 20.40 39.04
C TRP A 1122 73.92 20.23 40.43
N LEU A 1123 74.55 19.44 41.32
CA LEU A 1123 74.12 19.34 42.72
C LEU A 1123 74.20 20.68 43.44
N LEU A 1124 75.30 21.43 43.23
CA LEU A 1124 75.47 22.76 43.78
C LEU A 1124 74.40 23.73 43.24
N TRP A 1125 74.09 23.68 41.95
CA TRP A 1125 73.01 24.44 41.31
C TRP A 1125 71.67 24.16 42.00
N ARG A 1126 71.25 22.90 42.14
CA ARG A 1126 69.98 22.55 42.82
C ARG A 1126 69.94 23.06 44.26
N SER A 1127 71.04 22.88 45.00
CA SER A 1127 71.14 23.34 46.39
C SER A 1127 71.00 24.87 46.51
N VAL A 1128 71.69 25.62 45.65
CA VAL A 1128 71.64 27.10 45.68
C VAL A 1128 70.26 27.60 45.30
N TYR A 1129 69.64 27.11 44.22
CA TYR A 1129 68.31 27.56 43.82
C TYR A 1129 67.25 27.18 44.86
N MET A 1130 67.30 25.97 45.44
CA MET A 1130 66.38 25.57 46.51
C MET A 1130 66.48 26.48 47.74
N THR A 1131 67.70 26.84 48.16
CA THR A 1131 67.89 27.72 49.33
C THR A 1131 67.53 29.19 49.06
N ARG A 1132 67.63 29.64 47.80
CA ARG A 1132 67.34 31.02 47.38
C ARG A 1132 65.86 31.32 47.16
N LEU A 1133 65.00 30.32 47.04
CA LEU A 1133 63.55 30.51 46.97
C LEU A 1133 63.02 31.22 48.23
N VAL A 1134 62.17 32.22 48.02
CA VAL A 1134 61.69 33.14 49.08
C VAL A 1134 60.79 32.45 50.10
N SER A 1135 59.95 31.51 49.67
CA SER A 1135 58.93 30.86 50.51
C SER A 1135 59.27 29.41 50.82
N PHE A 1136 59.06 28.97 52.07
CA PHE A 1136 59.18 27.56 52.46
C PHE A 1136 58.28 26.65 51.63
N LYS A 1137 57.05 27.10 51.32
CA LYS A 1137 56.13 26.38 50.43
C LYS A 1137 56.78 26.12 49.07
N ASN A 1138 57.42 27.13 48.46
CA ASN A 1138 58.05 26.98 47.16
C ASN A 1138 59.27 26.06 47.21
N ARG A 1139 60.03 26.07 48.33
CA ARG A 1139 61.15 25.13 48.52
C ARG A 1139 60.68 23.68 48.54
N LEU A 1140 59.63 23.40 49.29
CA LEU A 1140 59.05 22.06 49.37
C LEU A 1140 58.45 21.64 48.03
N LEU A 1141 57.70 22.53 47.36
CA LEU A 1141 57.09 22.24 46.06
C LEU A 1141 58.12 21.92 44.98
N VAL A 1142 59.19 22.72 44.87
CA VAL A 1142 60.26 22.47 43.88
C VAL A 1142 60.98 21.15 44.18
N ALA A 1143 61.26 20.84 45.44
CA ALA A 1143 61.83 19.55 45.83
C ALA A 1143 60.90 18.38 45.46
N MET A 1144 59.59 18.51 45.70
CA MET A 1144 58.60 17.51 45.33
C MET A 1144 58.47 17.38 43.80
N PHE A 1145 58.57 18.46 43.04
CA PHE A 1145 58.57 18.40 41.57
C PHE A 1145 59.81 17.72 41.03
N TRP A 1146 61.00 18.03 41.55
CA TRP A 1146 62.22 17.31 41.17
C TRP A 1146 62.14 15.83 41.51
N PHE A 1147 61.56 15.47 42.65
CA PHE A 1147 61.32 14.08 43.02
C PHE A 1147 60.30 13.40 42.10
N LYS A 1148 59.16 14.04 41.82
CA LYS A 1148 58.14 13.55 40.89
C LYS A 1148 58.73 13.32 39.51
N SER A 1149 59.47 14.31 38.97
CA SER A 1149 60.11 14.22 37.67
C SER A 1149 61.17 13.12 37.60
N PHE A 1150 61.90 12.88 38.69
CA PHE A 1150 62.87 11.79 38.77
C PHE A 1150 62.21 10.39 38.76
N VAL A 1151 61.09 10.22 39.47
CA VAL A 1151 60.40 8.92 39.59
C VAL A 1151 59.51 8.62 38.39
N PHE A 1152 58.75 9.61 37.91
CA PHE A 1152 57.68 9.44 36.93
C PHE A 1152 57.96 10.08 35.56
N GLY A 1153 59.07 10.79 35.40
CA GLY A 1153 59.31 11.64 34.23
C GLY A 1153 58.59 12.99 34.32
N ARG A 1154 58.82 13.87 33.34
CA ARG A 1154 58.17 15.18 33.29
C ARG A 1154 56.70 15.05 32.91
N ASP A 1155 55.89 16.00 33.40
CA ASP A 1155 54.45 16.00 33.14
C ASP A 1155 54.16 16.51 31.72
N ILE A 1156 53.80 15.59 30.83
CA ILE A 1156 53.48 15.86 29.41
C ILE A 1156 51.99 16.13 29.17
N SER A 1157 51.13 16.04 30.19
CA SER A 1157 49.68 16.28 30.05
C SER A 1157 49.31 17.72 29.62
N ARG A 1158 50.30 18.62 29.59
CA ARG A 1158 50.15 20.01 29.16
C ARG A 1158 50.57 20.33 27.71
N PHE A 1159 51.14 19.38 26.99
CA PHE A 1159 51.46 19.53 25.57
C PHE A 1159 50.44 18.83 24.69
#